data_AF-A0A7K6AFK9-F1
#
_entry.id   AF-A0A7K6AFK9-F1
#
_cell.length_a   1.000
_cell.length_b   1.000
_cell.length_c   1.000
_cell.angle_alpha   90.00
_cell.angle_beta   90.00
_cell.angle_gamma   90.00
#
_symmetry.space_group_name_H-M   'P 1'
#
loop_
_entity.id
_entity.type
_entity.pdbx_description
1 polymer ?
#
loop_
_entity_poly.entity_id
_entity_poly.type
_entity_poly.pdbx_seq_one_letter_code
_entity_poly.pdbx_strand_id
1 'polypeptide(L)'
;PQVRLRSRDLGTHLAQVDELLQLHALLEGDVAAQAERVRGLGAQAERFLGEGGGYQPCPPEQLRGRVAALERRYRELSALSGQRRLRLERSRRLWKFLWDAGEEEAWLREQERLLRCPELGRDLAGSLRMLSQLEAIRGALGGRAAPLRQLLERGRELLALGSPEAAGAADGAAGSGGTVEPDAGSVGSRPVGPTGSTAGAAGSTEPVELAPGSAGSATGAVGSTEPVELVPGSIGSPAGAAGSAEPMEPGEPDVEPGLAARLEELQRRHRELEARAESRRLELREVLALLAARSEADACALWVGEREQWLLSMEIPERIEDLEVVQQRFETLEPELAALGARVAAVGRAAEELQGSGERTRESARDTWEQLRDRWGSFQAGMGSPGWDGLSRLGWALQVGMGSPGRDGFSRPGWVLQAGMGSPGWDGLSRLGWALQAGMGSPGWDGLSRPGWALQAGMGSPGRDGFSTQSGALRVLPCSARRLQAFLRDLAALQAWLSRARAAAGSEDVPASLAEAEGSLRQHESLGTEISHYGADYRSARAAGRELSQGRTDPQSLSLLQRLDALDADWEELGQTWEKRRQLLAQAVAFHVFLRDAKQLEGTLGKQEHALALTELPGTVPGAEAAVRRLEEALAAVEAGAERVRGLCDTGRRLLAEGGVHAEKVRETVESVERRHQKNRESAQELLGRLRDNWELQKFLQDAQELTLWLNEKLPVARDVSYEGARDLQGKWQKHQAFVAELAANRGWLEALEKEGQQLAGSRPSLGAQVAVPLGALRALWAQVEAAAGAKGRGLAEAARAEGCAQACAGLR
;
A
#
# COMPACT_ATOMS: atom_id res chain seq x y z
N PRO A 1 41.32 15.10 -52.90
CA PRO A 1 39.93 15.18 -52.36
C PRO A 1 38.87 14.49 -53.24
N GLN A 2 38.64 14.91 -54.49
CA GLN A 2 37.54 14.36 -55.33
C GLN A 2 37.60 12.83 -55.54
N VAL A 3 38.79 12.26 -55.72
CA VAL A 3 38.97 10.80 -55.89
C VAL A 3 38.54 10.04 -54.62
N ARG A 4 38.91 10.55 -53.43
CA ARG A 4 38.51 9.95 -52.15
C ARG A 4 37.00 10.10 -51.92
N LEU A 5 36.40 11.23 -52.29
CA LEU A 5 34.96 11.47 -52.15
C LEU A 5 34.11 10.56 -53.06
N ARG A 6 34.64 10.19 -54.22
CA ARG A 6 33.99 9.30 -55.19
C ARG A 6 34.29 7.82 -54.99
N SER A 7 35.10 7.43 -54.00
CA SER A 7 35.39 6.00 -53.79
C SER A 7 34.11 5.23 -53.47
N ARG A 8 34.02 4.01 -54.01
CA ARG A 8 32.91 3.06 -53.82
C ARG A 8 33.10 2.14 -52.61
N ASP A 9 34.23 2.24 -51.93
CA ASP A 9 34.50 1.44 -50.74
C ASP A 9 33.68 1.98 -49.55
N LEU A 10 32.73 1.16 -49.10
CA LEU A 10 31.85 1.43 -47.97
C LEU A 10 32.11 0.50 -46.77
N GLY A 11 33.18 -0.31 -46.83
CA GLY A 11 33.54 -1.31 -45.82
C GLY A 11 32.73 -2.61 -45.91
N THR A 12 33.33 -3.72 -45.47
CA THR A 12 32.74 -5.07 -45.56
C THR A 12 32.43 -5.69 -44.21
N HIS A 13 32.51 -4.92 -43.12
CA HIS A 13 32.12 -5.31 -41.76
C HIS A 13 32.11 -4.06 -40.87
N LEU A 14 31.39 -4.11 -39.73
CA LEU A 14 31.10 -2.95 -38.89
C LEU A 14 32.35 -2.12 -38.52
N ALA A 15 33.41 -2.79 -38.05
CA ALA A 15 34.65 -2.11 -37.63
C ALA A 15 35.31 -1.32 -38.77
N GLN A 16 35.37 -1.90 -39.97
CA GLN A 16 35.91 -1.21 -41.14
C GLN A 16 35.04 -0.04 -41.57
N VAL A 17 33.71 -0.14 -41.49
CA VAL A 17 32.83 1.00 -41.80
C VAL A 17 33.04 2.16 -40.81
N ASP A 18 33.17 1.84 -39.52
CA ASP A 18 33.44 2.85 -38.49
C ASP A 18 34.79 3.54 -38.73
N GLU A 19 35.83 2.81 -39.13
CA GLU A 19 37.13 3.37 -39.52
C GLU A 19 36.99 4.28 -40.75
N LEU A 20 36.26 3.85 -41.78
CA LEU A 20 36.02 4.66 -42.99
C LEU A 20 35.24 5.94 -42.68
N LEU A 21 34.29 5.91 -41.72
CA LEU A 21 33.56 7.09 -41.27
C LEU A 21 34.46 8.07 -40.50
N GLN A 22 35.38 7.56 -39.67
CA GLN A 22 36.37 8.40 -38.98
C GLN A 22 37.31 9.07 -39.98
N LEU A 23 37.83 8.31 -40.95
CA LEU A 23 38.66 8.86 -42.03
C LEU A 23 37.91 9.87 -42.90
N HIS A 24 36.63 9.63 -43.17
CA HIS A 24 35.77 10.55 -43.92
C HIS A 24 35.47 11.84 -43.13
N ALA A 25 35.32 11.77 -41.81
CA ALA A 25 35.13 12.97 -40.97
C ALA A 25 36.35 13.91 -41.03
N LEU A 26 37.58 13.36 -41.08
CA LEU A 26 38.78 14.17 -41.28
C LEU A 26 38.77 14.87 -42.66
N LEU A 27 38.34 14.14 -43.70
CA LEU A 27 38.19 14.69 -45.04
C LEU A 27 37.11 15.79 -45.11
N GLU A 28 36.02 15.65 -44.37
CA GLU A 28 34.98 16.67 -44.20
C GLU A 28 35.53 17.93 -43.54
N GLY A 29 36.36 17.77 -42.50
CA GLY A 29 37.08 18.87 -41.87
C GLY A 29 37.97 19.63 -42.86
N ASP A 30 38.73 18.90 -43.69
CA ASP A 30 39.59 19.50 -44.73
C ASP A 30 38.78 20.28 -45.78
N VAL A 31 37.62 19.75 -46.19
CA VAL A 31 36.69 20.44 -47.11
C VAL A 31 36.10 21.67 -46.43
N ALA A 32 35.63 21.57 -45.19
CA ALA A 32 35.09 22.70 -44.43
C ALA A 32 36.12 23.81 -44.22
N ALA A 33 37.38 23.48 -43.95
CA ALA A 33 38.47 24.45 -43.80
C ALA A 33 38.77 25.25 -45.08
N GLN A 34 38.37 24.77 -46.26
CA GLN A 34 38.46 25.56 -47.49
C GLN A 34 37.36 26.63 -47.60
N ALA A 35 36.27 26.54 -46.82
CA ALA A 35 35.15 27.47 -46.89
C ALA A 35 35.58 28.93 -46.64
N GLU A 36 36.36 29.15 -45.59
CA GLU A 36 36.87 30.49 -45.22
C GLU A 36 37.83 31.03 -46.28
N ARG A 37 38.65 30.16 -46.88
CA ARG A 37 39.55 30.57 -47.97
C ARG A 37 38.77 30.97 -49.22
N VAL A 38 37.74 30.22 -49.59
CA VAL A 38 36.88 30.54 -50.73
C VAL A 38 36.10 31.84 -50.47
N ARG A 39 35.52 32.00 -49.27
CA ARG A 39 34.82 33.23 -48.86
C ARG A 39 35.75 34.44 -48.80
N GLY A 40 36.94 34.28 -48.24
CA GLY A 40 37.95 35.34 -48.15
C GLY A 40 38.44 35.79 -49.54
N LEU A 41 38.69 34.84 -50.45
CA LEU A 41 39.04 35.16 -51.84
C LEU A 41 37.88 35.83 -52.59
N GLY A 42 36.64 35.41 -52.33
CA GLY A 42 35.45 36.10 -52.84
C GLY A 42 35.35 37.53 -52.34
N ALA A 43 35.45 37.76 -51.02
CA ALA A 43 35.41 39.09 -50.42
C ALA A 43 36.57 39.99 -50.87
N GLN A 44 37.77 39.43 -51.07
CA GLN A 44 38.89 40.17 -51.65
C GLN A 44 38.62 40.55 -53.10
N ALA A 45 38.05 39.64 -53.89
CA ALA A 45 37.66 39.93 -55.27
C ALA A 45 36.59 41.04 -55.34
N GLU A 46 35.62 41.08 -54.42
CA GLU A 46 34.61 42.13 -54.37
C GLU A 46 35.19 43.54 -54.18
N ARG A 47 36.28 43.69 -53.40
CA ARG A 47 36.96 45.00 -53.23
C ARG A 47 37.52 45.54 -54.55
N PHE A 48 37.89 44.65 -55.46
CA PHE A 48 38.39 44.98 -56.79
C PHE A 48 37.26 45.25 -57.80
N LEU A 49 36.01 44.99 -57.41
CA LEU A 49 34.80 45.16 -58.23
C LEU A 49 33.97 46.42 -57.85
N GLY A 50 34.38 47.17 -56.82
CA GLY A 50 33.68 48.37 -56.32
C GLY A 50 33.85 49.64 -57.16
N GLU A 51 33.02 50.66 -56.88
CA GLU A 51 32.95 51.94 -57.62
C GLU A 51 34.17 52.84 -57.34
N GLY A 52 35.27 52.57 -58.05
CA GLY A 52 36.47 53.40 -58.01
C GLY A 52 37.57 52.82 -58.89
N GLY A 53 37.40 52.91 -60.22
CA GLY A 53 38.43 52.55 -61.21
C GLY A 53 38.84 51.08 -61.14
N GLY A 54 38.10 50.22 -61.85
CA GLY A 54 38.23 48.76 -61.81
C GLY A 54 39.67 48.22 -61.89
N TYR A 55 39.86 47.02 -61.32
CA TYR A 55 41.12 46.28 -61.28
C TYR A 55 41.81 46.19 -62.65
N GLN A 56 42.86 46.99 -62.86
CA GLN A 56 43.50 47.13 -64.17
C GLN A 56 44.36 45.95 -64.69
N PRO A 57 44.60 44.85 -63.96
CA PRO A 57 45.15 43.64 -64.58
C PRO A 57 44.15 42.80 -65.40
N CYS A 58 42.84 42.88 -65.17
CA CYS A 58 41.85 42.13 -65.96
C CYS A 58 40.42 42.72 -65.88
N PRO A 59 39.56 42.48 -66.90
CA PRO A 59 38.17 42.94 -66.86
C PRO A 59 37.39 42.36 -65.66
N PRO A 60 36.53 43.15 -64.99
CA PRO A 60 35.81 42.73 -63.78
C PRO A 60 34.93 41.48 -64.00
N GLU A 61 34.36 41.29 -65.19
CA GLU A 61 33.55 40.11 -65.53
C GLU A 61 34.36 38.81 -65.50
N GLN A 62 35.64 38.85 -65.87
CA GLN A 62 36.50 37.68 -65.86
C GLN A 62 36.85 37.27 -64.42
N LEU A 63 37.05 38.25 -63.53
CA LEU A 63 37.27 38.01 -62.10
C LEU A 63 36.02 37.42 -61.44
N ARG A 64 34.83 37.99 -61.71
CA ARG A 64 33.53 37.44 -61.25
C ARG A 64 33.34 36.00 -61.73
N GLY A 65 33.60 35.72 -63.01
CA GLY A 65 33.50 34.38 -63.58
C GLY A 65 34.40 33.36 -62.90
N ARG A 66 35.63 33.73 -62.53
CA ARG A 66 36.58 32.85 -61.82
C ARG A 66 36.18 32.59 -60.37
N VAL A 67 35.69 33.60 -59.65
CA VAL A 67 35.18 33.44 -58.27
C VAL A 67 33.94 32.56 -58.26
N ALA A 68 32.98 32.81 -59.15
CA ALA A 68 31.77 31.98 -59.28
C ALA A 68 32.10 30.52 -59.64
N ALA A 69 33.12 30.27 -60.47
CA ALA A 69 33.59 28.92 -60.79
C ALA A 69 34.26 28.23 -59.57
N LEU A 70 35.02 28.97 -58.76
CA LEU A 70 35.63 28.45 -57.53
C LEU A 70 34.56 28.08 -56.50
N GLU A 71 33.58 28.96 -56.27
CA GLU A 71 32.46 28.69 -55.39
C GLU A 71 31.63 27.49 -55.85
N ARG A 72 31.37 27.37 -57.15
CA ARG A 72 30.66 26.21 -57.71
C ARG A 72 31.41 24.90 -57.43
N ARG A 73 32.72 24.86 -57.68
CA ARG A 73 33.56 23.68 -57.39
C ARG A 73 33.61 23.35 -55.90
N TYR A 74 33.58 24.35 -55.03
CA TYR A 74 33.49 24.15 -53.59
C TYR A 74 32.13 23.54 -53.19
N ARG A 75 31.03 24.08 -53.71
CA ARG A 75 29.68 23.51 -53.50
C ARG A 75 29.59 22.07 -53.98
N GLU A 76 30.15 21.76 -55.16
CA GLU A 76 30.23 20.38 -55.69
C GLU A 76 31.03 19.45 -54.77
N LEU A 77 32.17 19.92 -54.23
CA LEU A 77 32.98 19.15 -53.27
C LEU A 77 32.22 18.87 -51.97
N SER A 78 31.54 19.88 -51.41
CA SER A 78 30.71 19.72 -50.20
C SER A 78 29.55 18.77 -50.43
N ALA A 79 28.89 18.84 -51.60
CA ALA A 79 27.83 17.92 -51.98
C ALA A 79 28.34 16.46 -52.07
N LEU A 80 29.47 16.22 -52.74
CA LEU A 80 30.09 14.89 -52.83
C LEU A 80 30.52 14.36 -51.46
N SER A 81 30.95 15.24 -50.54
CA SER A 81 31.26 14.90 -49.17
C SER A 81 30.05 14.41 -48.39
N GLY A 82 28.95 15.16 -48.42
CA GLY A 82 27.69 14.74 -47.80
C GLY A 82 27.15 13.45 -48.40
N GLN A 83 27.21 13.28 -49.73
CA GLN A 83 26.77 12.04 -50.40
C GLN A 83 27.59 10.81 -49.98
N ARG A 84 28.91 10.94 -49.78
CA ARG A 84 29.74 9.82 -49.29
C ARG A 84 29.45 9.51 -47.82
N ARG A 85 29.24 10.52 -46.98
CA ARG A 85 28.85 10.34 -45.57
C ARG A 85 27.57 9.54 -45.44
N LEU A 86 26.52 9.92 -46.19
CA LEU A 86 25.24 9.22 -46.18
C LEU A 86 25.39 7.74 -46.59
N ARG A 87 26.19 7.44 -47.62
CA ARG A 87 26.44 6.04 -48.04
C ARG A 87 27.20 5.22 -46.99
N LEU A 88 28.20 5.81 -46.34
CA LEU A 88 28.93 5.14 -45.25
C LEU A 88 28.05 4.92 -44.01
N GLU A 89 27.19 5.88 -43.65
CA GLU A 89 26.24 5.73 -42.55
C GLU A 89 25.18 4.67 -42.84
N ARG A 90 24.70 4.57 -44.09
CA ARG A 90 23.81 3.46 -44.52
C ARG A 90 24.52 2.10 -44.39
N SER A 91 25.78 1.99 -44.85
CA SER A 91 26.60 0.78 -44.68
C SER A 91 26.78 0.40 -43.20
N ARG A 92 27.03 1.38 -42.32
CA ARG A 92 27.19 1.17 -40.87
C ARG A 92 25.93 0.59 -40.26
N ARG A 93 24.76 1.12 -40.63
CA ARG A 93 23.46 0.62 -40.14
C ARG A 93 23.22 -0.82 -40.55
N LEU A 94 23.52 -1.18 -41.81
CA LEU A 94 23.41 -2.56 -42.31
C LEU A 94 24.32 -3.52 -41.53
N TRP A 95 25.62 -3.21 -41.42
CA TRP A 95 26.57 -4.08 -40.73
C TRP A 95 26.29 -4.21 -39.23
N LYS A 96 25.79 -3.14 -38.59
CA LYS A 96 25.33 -3.21 -37.20
C LYS A 96 24.14 -4.15 -37.05
N PHE A 97 23.16 -4.06 -37.94
CA PHE A 97 22.04 -4.99 -37.97
C PHE A 97 22.48 -6.44 -38.18
N LEU A 98 23.36 -6.72 -39.15
CA LEU A 98 23.80 -8.08 -39.46
C LEU A 98 24.55 -8.73 -38.29
N TRP A 99 25.32 -7.93 -37.54
CA TRP A 99 25.95 -8.35 -36.30
C TRP A 99 24.91 -8.73 -35.24
N ASP A 100 23.97 -7.83 -34.95
CA ASP A 100 22.92 -8.05 -33.94
C ASP A 100 22.03 -9.26 -34.30
N ALA A 101 21.73 -9.46 -35.58
CA ALA A 101 21.02 -10.64 -36.08
C ALA A 101 21.81 -11.95 -35.93
N GLY A 102 23.13 -11.91 -36.12
CA GLY A 102 23.99 -13.07 -35.88
C GLY A 102 23.98 -13.52 -34.42
N GLU A 103 24.02 -12.57 -33.49
CA GLU A 103 23.94 -12.85 -32.05
C GLU A 103 22.61 -13.49 -31.65
N GLU A 104 21.49 -12.98 -32.18
CA GLU A 104 20.17 -13.58 -31.93
C GLU A 104 20.05 -14.98 -32.54
N GLU A 105 20.55 -15.22 -33.76
CA GLU A 105 20.55 -16.56 -34.33
C GLU A 105 21.39 -17.55 -33.53
N ALA A 106 22.58 -17.15 -33.07
CA ALA A 106 23.45 -18.00 -32.26
C ALA A 106 22.77 -18.37 -30.94
N TRP A 107 22.10 -17.40 -30.31
CA TRP A 107 21.35 -17.63 -29.09
C TRP A 107 20.15 -18.57 -29.29
N LEU A 108 19.38 -18.40 -30.38
CA LEU A 108 18.26 -19.30 -30.70
C LEU A 108 18.74 -20.74 -30.93
N ARG A 109 19.86 -20.94 -31.64
CA ARG A 109 20.47 -22.28 -31.83
C ARG A 109 20.86 -22.94 -30.49
N GLU A 110 21.32 -22.16 -29.52
CA GLU A 110 21.64 -22.68 -28.20
C GLU A 110 20.37 -23.10 -27.43
N GLN A 111 19.29 -22.30 -27.48
CA GLN A 111 18.02 -22.68 -26.86
C GLN A 111 17.43 -23.95 -27.48
N GLU A 112 17.52 -24.09 -28.80
CA GLU A 112 17.14 -25.30 -29.52
C GLU A 112 17.89 -26.54 -29.01
N ARG A 113 19.20 -26.41 -28.81
CA ARG A 113 20.05 -27.48 -28.27
C ARG A 113 19.60 -27.91 -26.88
N LEU A 114 19.23 -26.97 -26.01
CA LEU A 114 18.75 -27.26 -24.65
C LEU A 114 17.37 -27.96 -24.68
N LEU A 115 16.49 -27.56 -25.58
CA LEU A 115 15.15 -28.15 -25.74
C LEU A 115 15.15 -29.53 -26.40
N ARG A 116 16.26 -29.95 -27.03
CA ARG A 116 16.38 -31.23 -27.77
C ARG A 116 16.31 -32.49 -26.91
N CYS A 117 16.55 -32.39 -25.60
CA CYS A 117 16.52 -33.57 -24.72
C CYS A 117 15.13 -34.26 -24.77
N PRO A 118 15.02 -35.57 -25.07
CA PRO A 118 13.74 -36.27 -25.12
C PRO A 118 13.27 -36.81 -23.75
N GLU A 119 14.13 -36.78 -22.73
CA GLU A 119 13.79 -37.33 -21.42
C GLU A 119 12.82 -36.40 -20.66
N LEU A 120 11.89 -37.01 -19.90
CA LEU A 120 10.85 -36.32 -19.12
C LEU A 120 10.98 -36.58 -17.60
N GLY A 121 12.03 -37.28 -17.17
CA GLY A 121 12.23 -37.73 -15.79
C GLY A 121 11.63 -39.11 -15.54
N ARG A 122 12.25 -39.88 -14.61
CA ARG A 122 11.81 -41.24 -14.23
C ARG A 122 11.07 -41.28 -12.89
N ASP A 123 11.24 -40.23 -12.10
CA ASP A 123 10.71 -40.03 -10.77
C ASP A 123 10.17 -38.60 -10.63
N LEU A 124 9.40 -38.35 -9.56
CA LEU A 124 8.77 -37.04 -9.33
C LEU A 124 9.83 -35.94 -9.23
N ALA A 125 10.92 -36.18 -8.50
CA ALA A 125 11.99 -35.21 -8.29
C ALA A 125 12.74 -34.88 -9.59
N GLY A 126 13.06 -35.86 -10.43
CA GLY A 126 13.67 -35.65 -11.74
C GLY A 126 12.78 -34.84 -12.66
N SER A 127 11.51 -35.21 -12.75
CA SER A 127 10.54 -34.55 -13.63
C SER A 127 10.27 -33.09 -13.20
N LEU A 128 10.23 -32.80 -11.89
CA LEU A 128 10.11 -31.45 -11.35
C LEU A 128 11.32 -30.57 -11.67
N ARG A 129 12.54 -31.12 -11.56
CA ARG A 129 13.77 -30.38 -11.95
C ARG A 129 13.75 -30.02 -13.42
N MET A 130 13.29 -30.93 -14.28
CA MET A 130 13.19 -30.69 -15.72
C MET A 130 12.14 -29.65 -16.07
N LEU A 131 11.00 -29.64 -15.37
CA LEU A 131 9.98 -28.59 -15.51
C LEU A 131 10.55 -27.22 -15.13
N SER A 132 11.28 -27.14 -14.02
CA SER A 132 11.94 -25.89 -13.59
C SER A 132 12.95 -25.38 -14.63
N GLN A 133 13.79 -26.26 -15.19
CA GLN A 133 14.71 -25.91 -16.27
C GLN A 133 13.98 -25.40 -17.51
N LEU A 134 12.87 -26.04 -17.88
CA LEU A 134 12.05 -25.63 -19.03
C LEU A 134 11.39 -24.26 -18.82
N GLU A 135 10.92 -23.97 -17.61
CA GLU A 135 10.35 -22.67 -17.27
C GLU A 135 11.39 -21.55 -17.35
N ALA A 136 12.65 -21.82 -16.97
CA ALA A 136 13.75 -20.88 -17.18
C ALA A 136 14.00 -20.59 -18.67
N ILE A 137 13.98 -21.62 -19.52
CA ILE A 137 14.12 -21.46 -20.99
C ILE A 137 12.95 -20.65 -21.56
N ARG A 138 11.70 -20.95 -21.16
CA ARG A 138 10.51 -20.19 -21.59
C ARG A 138 10.59 -18.73 -21.17
N GLY A 139 11.02 -18.46 -19.95
CA GLY A 139 11.24 -17.09 -19.46
C GLY A 139 12.29 -16.35 -20.29
N ALA A 140 13.39 -17.02 -20.65
CA ALA A 140 14.43 -16.44 -21.49
C ALA A 140 13.93 -16.15 -22.93
N LEU A 141 13.12 -17.03 -23.52
CA LEU A 141 12.44 -16.80 -24.81
C LEU A 141 11.50 -15.59 -24.75
N GLY A 142 10.61 -15.55 -23.76
CA GLY A 142 9.68 -14.43 -23.58
C GLY A 142 10.38 -13.08 -23.36
N GLY A 143 11.48 -13.07 -22.59
CA GLY A 143 12.29 -11.87 -22.36
C GLY A 143 12.95 -11.31 -23.62
N ARG A 144 13.26 -12.16 -24.61
CA ARG A 144 13.87 -11.76 -25.89
C ARG A 144 12.87 -11.43 -26.99
N ALA A 145 11.57 -11.67 -26.79
CA ALA A 145 10.55 -11.40 -27.79
C ALA A 145 10.44 -9.91 -28.19
N ALA A 146 10.60 -8.98 -27.24
CA ALA A 146 10.58 -7.55 -27.54
C ALA A 146 11.86 -7.06 -28.26
N PRO A 147 13.08 -7.38 -27.79
CA PRO A 147 14.31 -7.13 -28.54
C PRO A 147 14.31 -7.70 -29.96
N LEU A 148 13.84 -8.94 -30.13
CA LEU A 148 13.74 -9.58 -31.44
C LEU A 148 12.77 -8.82 -32.37
N ARG A 149 11.61 -8.37 -31.87
CA ARG A 149 10.68 -7.55 -32.66
C ARG A 149 11.32 -6.25 -33.15
N GLN A 150 12.05 -5.55 -32.28
CA GLN A 150 12.76 -4.32 -32.66
C GLN A 150 13.87 -4.59 -33.68
N LEU A 151 14.60 -5.71 -33.54
CA LEU A 151 15.59 -6.13 -34.52
C LEU A 151 14.94 -6.41 -35.87
N LEU A 152 13.81 -7.13 -35.90
CA LEU A 152 13.06 -7.42 -37.13
C LEU A 152 12.53 -6.14 -37.80
N GLU A 153 12.03 -5.18 -37.02
CA GLU A 153 11.58 -3.87 -37.52
C GLU A 153 12.73 -3.10 -38.17
N ARG A 154 13.89 -3.00 -37.50
CA ARG A 154 15.09 -2.38 -38.07
C ARG A 154 15.53 -3.06 -39.37
N GLY A 155 15.45 -4.38 -39.44
CA GLY A 155 15.74 -5.12 -40.67
C GLY A 155 14.77 -4.80 -41.81
N ARG A 156 13.48 -4.65 -41.51
CA ARG A 156 12.46 -4.23 -42.49
C ARG A 156 12.66 -2.80 -42.96
N GLU A 157 13.06 -1.89 -42.07
CA GLU A 157 13.43 -0.51 -42.45
C GLU A 157 14.62 -0.49 -43.41
N LEU A 158 15.63 -1.34 -43.17
CA LEU A 158 16.78 -1.47 -44.08
C LEU A 158 16.38 -2.01 -45.46
N LEU A 159 15.42 -2.94 -45.53
CA LEU A 159 14.84 -3.43 -46.80
C LEU A 159 14.07 -2.32 -47.53
N ALA A 160 13.30 -1.51 -46.81
CA ALA A 160 12.56 -0.39 -47.39
C ALA A 160 13.49 0.69 -47.96
N LEU A 161 14.65 0.93 -47.33
CA LEU A 161 15.65 1.89 -47.77
C LEU A 161 16.46 1.45 -49.01
N GLY A 162 16.47 0.16 -49.34
CA GLY A 162 17.16 -0.39 -50.51
C GLY A 162 16.24 -0.85 -51.65
N SER A 163 14.94 -0.55 -51.57
CA SER A 163 13.99 -0.86 -52.64
C SER A 163 13.94 0.29 -53.65
N PRO A 164 14.04 0.02 -54.97
CA PRO A 164 14.05 1.07 -56.01
C PRO A 164 12.78 1.94 -56.05
N GLU A 165 11.68 1.50 -55.42
CA GLU A 165 10.42 2.24 -55.34
C GLU A 165 10.46 3.45 -54.37
N ALA A 166 11.36 3.44 -53.37
CA ALA A 166 11.43 4.53 -52.38
C ALA A 166 12.05 5.83 -52.94
N ALA A 167 12.83 5.75 -54.02
CA ALA A 167 13.45 6.90 -54.67
C ALA A 167 12.45 7.80 -55.42
N GLY A 168 11.24 7.32 -55.73
CA GLY A 168 10.21 8.08 -56.45
C GLY A 168 9.26 8.90 -55.58
N ALA A 169 9.24 8.71 -54.25
CA ALA A 169 8.23 9.30 -53.36
C ALA A 169 8.72 10.54 -52.57
N ALA A 170 10.02 10.86 -52.61
CA ALA A 170 10.61 11.93 -51.78
C ALA A 170 10.57 13.35 -52.39
N ASP A 171 10.15 13.51 -53.66
CA ASP A 171 10.02 14.83 -54.32
C ASP A 171 8.71 15.59 -53.98
N GLY A 172 7.89 15.05 -53.07
CA GLY A 172 6.54 15.55 -52.78
C GLY A 172 6.28 15.98 -51.34
N ALA A 173 7.24 16.52 -50.59
CA ALA A 173 6.96 17.08 -49.26
C ALA A 173 8.00 18.10 -48.80
N ALA A 174 8.06 19.26 -49.45
CA ALA A 174 8.67 20.47 -48.89
C ALA A 174 7.56 21.42 -48.42
N GLY A 175 7.24 21.37 -47.12
CA GLY A 175 6.26 22.24 -46.48
C GLY A 175 6.57 22.43 -44.99
N SER A 176 6.98 23.65 -44.63
CA SER A 176 7.12 24.23 -43.29
C SER A 176 8.09 23.59 -42.28
N GLY A 177 9.35 24.04 -42.31
CA GLY A 177 10.26 23.93 -41.17
C GLY A 177 10.15 25.16 -40.27
N GLY A 178 9.62 24.97 -39.06
CA GLY A 178 9.72 25.90 -37.94
C GLY A 178 10.90 25.53 -37.04
N THR A 179 11.75 26.51 -36.79
CA THR A 179 12.95 26.51 -35.94
C THR A 179 12.66 26.30 -34.45
N VAL A 180 13.37 25.38 -33.80
CA VAL A 180 13.80 25.52 -32.38
C VAL A 180 15.16 24.83 -32.22
N GLU A 181 16.20 25.60 -31.87
CA GLU A 181 17.49 25.11 -31.35
C GLU A 181 17.37 24.77 -29.84
N PRO A 182 18.28 23.93 -29.31
CA PRO A 182 18.69 24.08 -27.92
C PRO A 182 20.21 24.30 -27.81
N ASP A 183 20.56 25.33 -27.05
CA ASP A 183 21.92 25.76 -26.73
C ASP A 183 22.46 25.07 -25.45
N ALA A 184 23.77 25.17 -25.27
CA ALA A 184 24.63 24.33 -24.43
C ALA A 184 24.82 24.72 -22.94
N GLY A 185 25.43 23.79 -22.18
CA GLY A 185 26.29 24.02 -20.99
C GLY A 185 25.61 23.88 -19.61
N SER A 186 26.22 23.41 -18.51
CA SER A 186 27.61 23.12 -18.17
C SER A 186 27.70 22.47 -16.76
N VAL A 187 28.56 21.45 -16.60
CA VAL A 187 29.43 21.08 -15.45
C VAL A 187 28.83 20.72 -14.07
N GLY A 188 29.27 19.57 -13.52
CA GLY A 188 29.63 19.48 -12.09
C GLY A 188 29.37 18.16 -11.34
N SER A 189 30.40 17.31 -11.26
CA SER A 189 30.78 16.48 -10.10
C SER A 189 30.06 15.14 -9.79
N ARG A 190 30.89 14.10 -9.77
CA ARG A 190 30.74 12.78 -9.10
C ARG A 190 31.33 12.90 -7.66
N PRO A 191 31.31 11.88 -6.76
CA PRO A 191 30.77 10.50 -6.85
C PRO A 191 30.08 9.96 -5.57
N VAL A 192 29.83 8.64 -5.56
CA VAL A 192 29.69 7.67 -4.43
C VAL A 192 28.28 7.07 -4.29
N GLY A 193 28.15 5.77 -4.66
CA GLY A 193 27.10 4.87 -4.16
C GLY A 193 27.50 4.30 -2.80
N PRO A 194 26.63 3.55 -2.09
CA PRO A 194 26.36 2.17 -2.54
C PRO A 194 24.98 1.58 -2.15
N THR A 195 24.71 0.40 -2.74
CA THR A 195 24.00 -0.78 -2.18
C THR A 195 22.50 -0.76 -1.83
N GLY A 196 21.85 -1.89 -2.14
CA GLY A 196 20.63 -2.39 -1.49
C GLY A 196 19.42 -2.39 -2.43
N SER A 197 19.13 -3.45 -3.19
CA SER A 197 18.50 -4.71 -2.77
C SER A 197 16.98 -4.63 -2.62
N THR A 198 16.33 -5.56 -3.34
CA THR A 198 15.08 -6.28 -3.03
C THR A 198 13.72 -5.58 -3.09
N ALA A 199 12.92 -6.08 -4.04
CA ALA A 199 11.58 -6.67 -3.89
C ALA A 199 10.40 -5.76 -3.51
N GLY A 200 9.26 -6.00 -4.19
CA GLY A 200 7.97 -5.53 -3.72
C GLY A 200 6.92 -5.43 -4.82
N ALA A 201 6.31 -6.56 -5.15
CA ALA A 201 5.10 -6.64 -5.95
C ALA A 201 3.90 -5.93 -5.30
N ALA A 202 2.99 -5.40 -6.11
CA ALA A 202 1.54 -5.43 -5.86
C ALA A 202 0.79 -4.99 -7.13
N GLY A 203 0.44 -5.97 -7.96
CA GLY A 203 -0.67 -5.85 -8.90
C GLY A 203 -1.91 -6.48 -8.27
N SER A 204 -3.03 -5.79 -8.35
CA SER A 204 -4.37 -6.34 -8.14
C SER A 204 -5.23 -5.83 -9.28
N THR A 205 -5.81 -6.74 -10.07
CA THR A 205 -7.23 -6.76 -10.41
C THR A 205 -7.54 -7.98 -11.27
N GLU A 206 -8.74 -8.49 -11.02
CA GLU A 206 -9.31 -9.79 -11.37
C GLU A 206 -9.94 -9.81 -12.79
N PRO A 207 -10.58 -10.93 -13.23
CA PRO A 207 -10.52 -11.42 -14.60
C PRO A 207 -11.78 -11.13 -15.43
N VAL A 208 -11.68 -11.41 -16.73
CA VAL A 208 -12.84 -11.62 -17.61
C VAL A 208 -12.62 -12.90 -18.42
N GLU A 209 -13.48 -13.88 -18.18
CA GLU A 209 -13.72 -15.04 -19.05
C GLU A 209 -14.32 -14.58 -20.39
N LEU A 210 -13.98 -15.28 -21.48
CA LEU A 210 -14.92 -15.68 -22.53
C LEU A 210 -14.30 -16.83 -23.37
N ALA A 211 -14.98 -17.97 -23.42
CA ALA A 211 -14.75 -19.10 -24.33
C ALA A 211 -15.73 -19.01 -25.54
N PRO A 212 -15.91 -20.05 -26.39
CA PRO A 212 -14.97 -20.57 -27.39
C PRO A 212 -15.61 -20.74 -28.79
N GLY A 213 -14.82 -21.20 -29.77
CA GLY A 213 -15.30 -21.83 -31.01
C GLY A 213 -14.17 -21.91 -32.05
N SER A 214 -14.10 -22.83 -33.00
CA SER A 214 -14.68 -24.14 -33.31
C SER A 214 -14.15 -24.47 -34.71
N ALA A 215 -13.79 -25.73 -34.92
CA ALA A 215 -13.71 -26.46 -36.21
C ALA A 215 -12.64 -26.12 -37.26
N GLY A 216 -11.99 -27.18 -37.77
CA GLY A 216 -11.26 -27.14 -39.05
C GLY A 216 -10.27 -28.29 -39.25
N SER A 217 -10.78 -29.49 -39.53
CA SER A 217 -10.04 -30.72 -39.84
C SER A 217 -9.64 -30.82 -41.32
N ALA A 218 -8.47 -31.43 -41.63
CA ALA A 218 -8.16 -32.22 -42.85
C ALA A 218 -6.67 -32.63 -42.83
N THR A 219 -6.31 -33.87 -42.45
CA THR A 219 -6.05 -35.06 -43.30
C THR A 219 -4.92 -34.94 -44.32
N GLY A 220 -3.93 -35.85 -44.24
CA GLY A 220 -3.05 -36.18 -45.36
C GLY A 220 -1.74 -36.84 -44.95
N ALA A 221 -1.65 -38.15 -45.14
CA ALA A 221 -0.58 -39.04 -44.69
C ALA A 221 0.60 -39.17 -45.70
N VAL A 222 1.61 -39.92 -45.25
CA VAL A 222 2.59 -40.75 -46.00
C VAL A 222 4.02 -40.19 -46.11
N GLY A 223 4.99 -41.02 -45.70
CA GLY A 223 6.31 -41.07 -46.33
C GLY A 223 7.51 -41.16 -45.39
N SER A 224 7.83 -42.36 -44.90
CA SER A 224 9.14 -42.71 -44.33
C SER A 224 10.28 -42.51 -45.33
N THR A 225 11.46 -42.08 -44.86
CA THR A 225 12.78 -42.75 -44.97
C THR A 225 13.93 -41.76 -44.65
N GLU A 226 14.75 -42.10 -43.65
CA GLU A 226 16.16 -41.66 -43.52
C GLU A 226 17.05 -42.35 -44.60
N PRO A 227 18.40 -42.14 -44.69
CA PRO A 227 19.33 -41.26 -43.95
C PRO A 227 20.33 -40.50 -44.88
N VAL A 228 21.26 -39.73 -44.28
CA VAL A 228 22.75 -39.83 -44.46
C VAL A 228 23.44 -38.50 -44.12
N GLU A 229 24.48 -38.59 -43.29
CA GLU A 229 25.44 -37.56 -42.88
C GLU A 229 26.21 -36.93 -44.05
N LEU A 230 26.70 -35.69 -43.87
CA LEU A 230 28.09 -35.27 -44.12
C LEU A 230 28.27 -33.78 -43.72
N VAL A 231 29.44 -33.49 -43.15
CA VAL A 231 29.97 -32.21 -42.63
C VAL A 231 31.39 -32.07 -43.25
N PRO A 232 32.13 -30.94 -43.21
CA PRO A 232 31.90 -29.51 -43.54
C PRO A 232 32.97 -28.95 -44.55
N GLY A 233 32.97 -27.64 -44.81
CA GLY A 233 34.14 -26.88 -45.31
C GLY A 233 33.74 -25.57 -46.03
N SER A 234 33.99 -24.36 -45.51
CA SER A 234 35.25 -23.60 -45.40
C SER A 234 35.57 -22.71 -46.63
N ILE A 235 35.40 -21.40 -46.42
CA ILE A 235 36.26 -20.24 -46.81
C ILE A 235 36.70 -20.09 -48.28
N GLY A 236 36.46 -18.90 -48.85
CA GLY A 236 37.30 -18.38 -49.95
C GLY A 236 36.76 -17.20 -50.75
N SER A 237 37.24 -15.99 -50.43
CA SER A 237 37.28 -14.78 -51.29
C SER A 237 38.15 -14.98 -52.56
N PRO A 238 38.57 -13.94 -53.32
CA PRO A 238 37.86 -12.90 -54.09
C PRO A 238 38.42 -12.79 -55.55
N ALA A 239 38.10 -11.68 -56.23
CA ALA A 239 38.89 -10.96 -57.25
C ALA A 239 38.41 -11.02 -58.71
N GLY A 240 38.51 -9.85 -59.39
CA GLY A 240 38.57 -9.78 -60.85
C GLY A 240 37.90 -8.54 -61.45
N ALA A 241 38.72 -7.63 -61.99
CA ALA A 241 38.39 -6.30 -62.48
C ALA A 241 38.02 -6.23 -63.97
N ALA A 242 37.31 -5.18 -64.39
CA ALA A 242 37.56 -4.42 -65.64
C ALA A 242 36.61 -3.20 -65.69
N GLY A 243 37.15 -2.03 -66.07
CA GLY A 243 36.43 -0.76 -66.11
C GLY A 243 35.83 -0.40 -67.46
N SER A 244 34.88 0.54 -67.45
CA SER A 244 34.58 1.53 -68.50
C SER A 244 33.59 2.55 -67.93
N ALA A 245 33.75 3.82 -68.32
CA ALA A 245 33.07 4.98 -67.73
C ALA A 245 31.62 5.11 -68.21
N GLU A 246 30.68 5.22 -67.27
CA GLU A 246 29.26 5.57 -67.50
C GLU A 246 28.67 6.22 -66.22
N PRO A 247 27.48 6.85 -66.29
CA PRO A 247 27.13 8.07 -65.55
C PRO A 247 27.06 7.89 -64.04
N MET A 248 27.15 9.02 -63.32
CA MET A 248 27.20 9.09 -61.86
C MET A 248 25.83 8.74 -61.24
N GLU A 249 25.48 7.45 -61.27
CA GLU A 249 24.41 6.89 -60.44
C GLU A 249 24.86 6.85 -58.97
N PRO A 250 23.95 7.10 -58.01
CA PRO A 250 24.23 6.89 -56.60
C PRO A 250 24.40 5.39 -56.37
N GLY A 251 25.65 4.92 -56.28
CA GLY A 251 25.93 3.57 -55.80
C GLY A 251 25.45 3.46 -54.36
N GLU A 252 24.23 2.92 -54.19
CA GLU A 252 23.67 2.53 -52.91
C GLU A 252 24.45 1.32 -52.38
N PRO A 253 24.58 1.15 -51.05
CA PRO A 253 25.00 -0.14 -50.53
C PRO A 253 23.93 -1.16 -50.92
N ASP A 254 24.25 -2.07 -51.84
CA ASP A 254 23.37 -3.17 -52.23
C ASP A 254 22.96 -3.91 -50.96
N VAL A 255 21.64 -3.91 -50.66
CA VAL A 255 21.10 -4.70 -49.56
C VAL A 255 21.46 -6.16 -49.84
N GLU A 256 22.09 -6.82 -48.88
CA GLU A 256 22.59 -8.19 -49.07
C GLU A 256 21.46 -9.11 -49.59
N PRO A 257 21.65 -9.81 -50.71
CA PRO A 257 20.62 -10.71 -51.25
C PRO A 257 20.34 -11.82 -50.21
N GLY A 258 19.12 -11.82 -49.66
CA GLY A 258 18.69 -12.79 -48.65
C GLY A 258 18.36 -12.21 -47.28
N LEU A 259 18.52 -10.90 -47.06
CA LEU A 259 18.13 -10.25 -45.79
C LEU A 259 16.67 -10.52 -45.40
N ALA A 260 15.74 -10.47 -46.35
CA ALA A 260 14.32 -10.78 -46.10
C ALA A 260 14.12 -12.23 -45.63
N ALA A 261 14.73 -13.20 -46.29
CA ALA A 261 14.68 -14.61 -45.91
C ALA A 261 15.28 -14.84 -44.51
N ARG A 262 16.36 -14.11 -44.18
CA ARG A 262 17.02 -14.19 -42.87
C ARG A 262 16.14 -13.67 -41.72
N LEU A 263 15.38 -12.60 -41.96
CA LEU A 263 14.39 -12.06 -41.01
C LEU A 263 13.24 -13.03 -40.76
N GLU A 264 12.70 -13.62 -41.84
CA GLU A 264 11.64 -14.63 -41.76
C GLU A 264 12.12 -15.87 -41.00
N GLU A 265 13.34 -16.32 -41.26
CA GLU A 265 13.94 -17.48 -40.60
C GLU A 265 14.15 -17.24 -39.09
N LEU A 266 14.65 -16.06 -38.70
CA LEU A 266 14.76 -15.67 -37.29
C LEU A 266 13.41 -15.70 -36.57
N GLN A 267 12.38 -15.12 -37.21
CA GLN A 267 11.03 -15.06 -36.67
C GLN A 267 10.40 -16.47 -36.58
N ARG A 268 10.63 -17.32 -37.59
CA ARG A 268 10.15 -18.70 -37.64
C ARG A 268 10.78 -19.54 -36.52
N ARG A 269 12.12 -19.52 -36.39
CA ARG A 269 12.84 -20.28 -35.34
C ARG A 269 12.40 -19.91 -33.94
N HIS A 270 12.20 -18.61 -33.66
CA HIS A 270 11.73 -18.18 -32.35
C HIS A 270 10.36 -18.77 -32.01
N ARG A 271 9.39 -18.67 -32.94
CA ARG A 271 8.05 -19.24 -32.77
C ARG A 271 8.07 -20.75 -32.60
N GLU A 272 8.90 -21.45 -33.36
CA GLU A 272 9.05 -22.90 -33.26
C GLU A 272 9.63 -23.32 -31.90
N LEU A 273 10.58 -22.57 -31.36
CA LEU A 273 11.14 -22.81 -30.03
C LEU A 273 10.12 -22.55 -28.93
N GLU A 274 9.33 -21.47 -29.03
CA GLU A 274 8.22 -21.21 -28.11
C GLU A 274 7.20 -22.36 -28.13
N ALA A 275 6.78 -22.79 -29.33
CA ALA A 275 5.83 -23.90 -29.49
C ALA A 275 6.40 -25.22 -28.95
N ARG A 276 7.69 -25.52 -29.20
CA ARG A 276 8.36 -26.73 -28.70
C ARG A 276 8.48 -26.70 -27.18
N ALA A 277 8.79 -25.55 -26.59
CA ALA A 277 8.88 -25.39 -25.15
C ALA A 277 7.50 -25.55 -24.48
N GLU A 278 6.42 -25.07 -25.10
CA GLU A 278 5.06 -25.31 -24.61
C GLU A 278 4.65 -26.78 -24.70
N SER A 279 4.88 -27.44 -25.84
CA SER A 279 4.59 -28.88 -26.01
C SER A 279 5.25 -29.70 -24.90
N ARG A 280 6.56 -29.47 -24.68
CA ARG A 280 7.33 -30.18 -23.67
C ARG A 280 6.85 -29.89 -22.25
N ARG A 281 6.30 -28.70 -21.99
CA ARG A 281 5.74 -28.33 -20.68
C ARG A 281 4.48 -29.13 -20.39
N LEU A 282 3.62 -29.29 -21.39
CA LEU A 282 2.41 -30.09 -21.27
C LEU A 282 2.77 -31.56 -21.03
N GLU A 283 3.70 -32.11 -21.82
CA GLU A 283 4.21 -33.49 -21.66
C GLU A 283 4.78 -33.73 -20.25
N LEU A 284 5.63 -32.82 -19.73
CA LEU A 284 6.18 -32.92 -18.38
C LEU A 284 5.09 -32.88 -17.29
N ARG A 285 4.04 -32.07 -17.47
CA ARG A 285 2.94 -31.98 -16.51
C ARG A 285 2.10 -33.26 -16.49
N GLU A 286 1.84 -33.86 -17.65
CA GLU A 286 1.16 -35.15 -17.75
C GLU A 286 1.96 -36.25 -17.03
N VAL A 287 3.28 -36.32 -17.26
CA VAL A 287 4.16 -37.28 -16.58
C VAL A 287 4.20 -37.05 -15.06
N LEU A 288 4.27 -35.80 -14.62
CA LEU A 288 4.23 -35.46 -13.19
C LEU A 288 2.92 -35.90 -12.52
N ALA A 289 1.78 -35.65 -13.17
CA ALA A 289 0.48 -36.07 -12.67
C ALA A 289 0.38 -37.61 -12.58
N LEU A 290 0.88 -38.33 -13.60
CA LEU A 290 0.92 -39.80 -13.57
C LEU A 290 1.79 -40.33 -12.42
N LEU A 291 3.00 -39.78 -12.24
CA LEU A 291 3.92 -40.21 -11.18
C LEU A 291 3.36 -39.91 -9.79
N ALA A 292 2.72 -38.76 -9.60
CA ALA A 292 2.04 -38.42 -8.35
C ALA A 292 0.90 -39.40 -8.06
N ALA A 293 0.02 -39.65 -9.04
CA ALA A 293 -1.08 -40.61 -8.90
C ALA A 293 -0.59 -42.01 -8.55
N ARG A 294 0.50 -42.48 -9.17
CA ARG A 294 1.12 -43.77 -8.87
C ARG A 294 1.68 -43.82 -7.45
N SER A 295 2.43 -42.81 -7.03
CA SER A 295 2.99 -42.77 -5.67
C SER A 295 1.90 -42.75 -4.60
N GLU A 296 0.80 -42.06 -4.87
CA GLU A 296 -0.35 -41.99 -3.98
C GLU A 296 -1.14 -43.30 -3.94
N ALA A 297 -1.27 -43.97 -5.10
CA ALA A 297 -1.87 -45.30 -5.18
C ALA A 297 -1.06 -46.34 -4.41
N ASP A 298 0.27 -46.34 -4.56
CA ASP A 298 1.17 -47.24 -3.82
C ASP A 298 1.04 -47.00 -2.30
N ALA A 299 1.00 -45.74 -1.87
CA ALA A 299 0.82 -45.38 -0.46
C ALA A 299 -0.55 -45.85 0.08
N CYS A 300 -1.62 -45.70 -0.70
CA CYS A 300 -2.95 -46.19 -0.32
C CYS A 300 -2.97 -47.72 -0.23
N ALA A 301 -2.36 -48.42 -1.20
CA ALA A 301 -2.29 -49.87 -1.23
C ALA A 301 -1.49 -50.44 -0.04
N LEU A 302 -0.38 -49.79 0.33
CA LEU A 302 0.40 -50.14 1.53
C LEU A 302 -0.43 -50.01 2.80
N TRP A 303 -1.12 -48.88 2.97
CA TRP A 303 -2.02 -48.68 4.13
C TRP A 303 -3.10 -49.75 4.19
N VAL A 304 -3.74 -50.06 3.05
CA VAL A 304 -4.75 -51.14 2.98
C VAL A 304 -4.15 -52.48 3.42
N GLY A 305 -2.94 -52.82 2.95
CA GLY A 305 -2.25 -54.04 3.34
C GLY A 305 -1.95 -54.11 4.84
N GLU A 306 -1.44 -53.02 5.43
CA GLU A 306 -1.17 -52.94 6.86
C GLU A 306 -2.44 -53.10 7.71
N ARG A 307 -3.55 -52.47 7.30
CA ARG A 307 -4.82 -52.56 8.02
C ARG A 307 -5.53 -53.89 7.84
N GLU A 308 -5.45 -54.48 6.66
CA GLU A 308 -5.92 -55.84 6.42
C GLU A 308 -5.17 -56.83 7.33
N GLN A 309 -3.85 -56.73 7.44
CA GLN A 309 -3.06 -57.55 8.35
C GLN A 309 -3.41 -57.29 9.82
N TRP A 310 -3.57 -56.03 10.21
CA TRP A 310 -3.97 -55.67 11.57
C TRP A 310 -5.34 -56.29 11.94
N LEU A 311 -6.34 -56.16 11.06
CA LEU A 311 -7.66 -56.75 11.26
C LEU A 311 -7.62 -58.28 11.33
N LEU A 312 -6.82 -58.93 10.47
CA LEU A 312 -6.64 -60.39 10.48
C LEU A 312 -5.94 -60.91 11.75
N SER A 313 -5.03 -60.12 12.31
CA SER A 313 -4.30 -60.46 13.54
C SER A 313 -5.08 -60.16 14.82
N MET A 314 -6.24 -59.51 14.71
CA MET A 314 -7.00 -59.02 15.84
C MET A 314 -7.80 -60.16 16.50
N GLU A 315 -7.40 -60.54 17.71
CA GLU A 315 -8.17 -61.45 18.56
C GLU A 315 -9.34 -60.69 19.22
N ILE A 316 -10.56 -61.22 19.15
CA ILE A 316 -11.73 -60.64 19.83
C ILE A 316 -11.80 -61.22 21.24
N PRO A 317 -11.60 -60.40 22.30
CA PRO A 317 -11.66 -60.89 23.66
C PRO A 317 -13.06 -61.39 24.04
N GLU A 318 -13.12 -62.41 24.90
CA GLU A 318 -14.39 -62.96 25.39
C GLU A 318 -15.01 -62.13 26.53
N ARG A 319 -14.21 -61.30 27.20
CA ARG A 319 -14.64 -60.46 28.33
C ARG A 319 -15.15 -59.11 27.84
N ILE A 320 -16.25 -58.64 28.43
CA ILE A 320 -16.91 -57.37 28.09
C ILE A 320 -16.00 -56.17 28.34
N GLU A 321 -15.20 -56.21 29.41
CA GLU A 321 -14.24 -55.15 29.76
C GLU A 321 -13.13 -55.01 28.71
N ASP A 322 -12.70 -56.12 28.11
CA ASP A 322 -11.66 -56.15 27.07
C ASP A 322 -12.22 -55.84 25.66
N LEU A 323 -13.54 -55.97 25.48
CA LEU A 323 -14.25 -55.62 24.24
C LEU A 323 -14.36 -54.11 24.01
N GLU A 324 -14.36 -53.29 25.08
CA GLU A 324 -14.36 -51.83 24.96
C GLU A 324 -13.08 -51.30 24.30
N VAL A 325 -11.93 -51.94 24.57
CA VAL A 325 -10.64 -51.60 23.94
C VAL A 325 -10.66 -51.89 22.44
N VAL A 326 -11.28 -53.00 22.03
CA VAL A 326 -11.47 -53.34 20.62
C VAL A 326 -12.43 -52.35 19.96
N GLN A 327 -13.55 -52.00 20.62
CA GLN A 327 -14.49 -51.00 20.11
C GLN A 327 -13.84 -49.63 19.90
N GLN A 328 -13.06 -49.13 20.88
CA GLN A 328 -12.37 -47.85 20.76
C GLN A 328 -11.37 -47.84 19.58
N ARG A 329 -10.69 -48.96 19.33
CA ARG A 329 -9.78 -49.12 18.17
C ARG A 329 -10.52 -49.06 16.84
N PHE A 330 -11.75 -49.57 16.77
CA PHE A 330 -12.60 -49.45 15.57
C PHE A 330 -13.16 -48.04 15.37
N GLU A 331 -13.54 -47.35 16.44
CA GLU A 331 -14.00 -45.96 16.38
C GLU A 331 -12.89 -45.04 15.85
N THR A 332 -11.61 -45.34 16.12
CA THR A 332 -10.48 -44.62 15.51
C THR A 332 -10.19 -45.02 14.08
N LEU A 333 -10.57 -46.23 13.64
CA LEU A 333 -10.37 -46.70 12.28
C LEU A 333 -11.34 -46.07 11.28
N GLU A 334 -12.58 -45.79 11.70
CA GLU A 334 -13.62 -45.19 10.84
C GLU A 334 -13.19 -43.86 10.18
N PRO A 335 -12.68 -42.85 10.91
CA PRO A 335 -12.20 -41.61 10.26
C PRO A 335 -10.97 -41.85 9.38
N GLU A 336 -10.10 -42.82 9.71
CA GLU A 336 -8.96 -43.18 8.85
C GLU A 336 -9.42 -43.81 7.52
N LEU A 337 -10.47 -44.64 7.55
CA LEU A 337 -11.08 -45.21 6.34
C LEU A 337 -11.75 -44.16 5.46
N ALA A 338 -12.44 -43.19 6.07
CA ALA A 338 -13.02 -42.07 5.34
C ALA A 338 -11.93 -41.22 4.66
N ALA A 339 -10.84 -40.94 5.38
CA ALA A 339 -9.69 -40.23 4.83
C ALA A 339 -9.02 -40.99 3.68
N LEU A 340 -8.85 -42.31 3.82
CA LEU A 340 -8.33 -43.14 2.73
C LEU A 340 -9.27 -43.14 1.52
N GLY A 341 -10.59 -43.24 1.73
CA GLY A 341 -11.58 -43.17 0.65
C GLY A 341 -11.47 -41.88 -0.17
N ALA A 342 -11.23 -40.75 0.50
CA ALA A 342 -11.00 -39.47 -0.17
C ALA A 342 -9.71 -39.46 -1.00
N ARG A 343 -8.63 -40.08 -0.51
CA ARG A 343 -7.34 -40.23 -1.21
C ARG A 343 -7.46 -41.14 -2.44
N VAL A 344 -8.14 -42.28 -2.31
CA VAL A 344 -8.46 -43.18 -3.43
C VAL A 344 -9.27 -42.43 -4.50
N ALA A 345 -10.29 -41.67 -4.11
CA ALA A 345 -11.05 -40.85 -5.04
C ALA A 345 -10.19 -39.77 -5.72
N ALA A 346 -9.16 -39.23 -5.05
CA ALA A 346 -8.24 -38.28 -5.65
C ALA A 346 -7.36 -38.92 -6.74
N VAL A 347 -6.88 -40.14 -6.53
CA VAL A 347 -6.17 -40.91 -7.57
C VAL A 347 -7.10 -41.17 -8.77
N GLY A 348 -8.37 -41.48 -8.52
CA GLY A 348 -9.38 -41.64 -9.58
C GLY A 348 -9.56 -40.38 -10.42
N ARG A 349 -9.72 -39.22 -9.78
CA ARG A 349 -9.80 -37.92 -10.49
C ARG A 349 -8.54 -37.62 -11.30
N ALA A 350 -7.35 -37.88 -10.74
CA ALA A 350 -6.09 -37.69 -11.48
C ALA A 350 -6.00 -38.60 -12.72
N ALA A 351 -6.51 -39.83 -12.64
CA ALA A 351 -6.58 -40.74 -13.78
C ALA A 351 -7.63 -40.32 -14.83
N GLU A 352 -8.72 -39.67 -14.41
CA GLU A 352 -9.71 -39.07 -15.31
C GLU A 352 -9.16 -37.85 -16.07
N GLU A 353 -8.43 -36.97 -15.37
CA GLU A 353 -7.76 -35.81 -15.99
C GLU A 353 -6.75 -36.24 -17.05
N LEU A 354 -6.07 -37.38 -16.83
CA LEU A 354 -5.12 -37.96 -17.76
C LEU A 354 -5.77 -38.71 -18.94
N GLN A 355 -7.10 -38.76 -19.06
CA GLN A 355 -7.76 -39.37 -20.23
C GLN A 355 -7.48 -38.60 -21.52
N GLY A 356 -7.24 -37.29 -21.44
CA GLY A 356 -6.83 -36.48 -22.59
C GLY A 356 -5.37 -36.64 -23.01
N SER A 357 -4.53 -37.28 -22.18
CA SER A 357 -3.09 -37.40 -22.40
C SER A 357 -2.71 -38.41 -23.49
N GLY A 358 -1.42 -38.49 -23.82
CA GLY A 358 -0.90 -39.49 -24.75
C GLY A 358 -1.28 -40.94 -24.35
N GLU A 359 -1.47 -41.80 -25.35
CA GLU A 359 -2.02 -43.16 -25.18
C GLU A 359 -1.33 -43.97 -24.07
N ARG A 360 0.01 -43.92 -24.02
CA ARG A 360 0.81 -44.61 -23.00
C ARG A 360 0.59 -44.07 -21.57
N THR A 361 0.45 -42.76 -21.42
CA THR A 361 0.20 -42.11 -20.12
C THR A 361 -1.21 -42.42 -19.64
N ARG A 362 -2.19 -42.36 -20.56
CA ARG A 362 -3.58 -42.73 -20.31
C ARG A 362 -3.72 -44.18 -19.84
N GLU A 363 -3.10 -45.11 -20.57
CA GLU A 363 -3.13 -46.53 -20.22
C GLU A 363 -2.50 -46.77 -18.84
N SER A 364 -1.33 -46.19 -18.58
CA SER A 364 -0.66 -46.30 -17.28
C SER A 364 -1.48 -45.71 -16.12
N ALA A 365 -2.14 -44.56 -16.35
CA ALA A 365 -3.00 -43.93 -15.35
C ALA A 365 -4.25 -44.78 -15.06
N ARG A 366 -4.84 -45.34 -16.11
CA ARG A 366 -5.98 -46.24 -16.01
C ARG A 366 -5.62 -47.51 -15.24
N ASP A 367 -4.52 -48.16 -15.58
CA ASP A 367 -4.06 -49.38 -14.88
C ASP A 367 -3.80 -49.11 -13.40
N THR A 368 -3.16 -47.98 -13.08
CA THR A 368 -2.91 -47.55 -11.69
C THR A 368 -4.22 -47.37 -10.92
N TRP A 369 -5.21 -46.73 -11.54
CA TRP A 369 -6.53 -46.52 -10.94
C TRP A 369 -7.31 -47.82 -10.77
N GLU A 370 -7.37 -48.67 -11.80
CA GLU A 370 -8.09 -49.93 -11.76
C GLU A 370 -7.50 -50.86 -10.68
N GLN A 371 -6.18 -50.98 -10.60
CA GLN A 371 -5.51 -51.77 -9.56
C GLN A 371 -5.83 -51.26 -8.14
N LEU A 372 -5.76 -49.95 -7.90
CA LEU A 372 -6.06 -49.39 -6.58
C LEU A 372 -7.55 -49.55 -6.23
N ARG A 373 -8.44 -49.28 -7.17
CA ARG A 373 -9.89 -49.39 -7.00
C ARG A 373 -10.29 -50.82 -6.66
N ASP A 374 -9.74 -51.80 -7.38
CA ASP A 374 -10.05 -53.21 -7.16
C ASP A 374 -9.49 -53.69 -5.81
N ARG A 375 -8.28 -53.23 -5.42
CA ARG A 375 -7.69 -53.50 -4.09
C ARG A 375 -8.55 -52.90 -2.96
N TRP A 376 -8.98 -51.65 -3.11
CA TRP A 376 -9.84 -50.97 -2.15
C TRP A 376 -11.22 -51.64 -2.04
N GLY A 377 -11.83 -51.98 -3.18
CA GLY A 377 -13.11 -52.68 -3.24
C GLY A 377 -13.05 -54.07 -2.59
N SER A 378 -11.97 -54.83 -2.83
CA SER A 378 -11.74 -56.12 -2.18
C SER A 378 -11.63 -55.99 -0.66
N PHE A 379 -10.91 -54.96 -0.17
CA PHE A 379 -10.79 -54.70 1.26
C PHE A 379 -12.13 -54.32 1.90
N GLN A 380 -12.93 -53.47 1.24
CA GLN A 380 -14.28 -53.11 1.68
C GLN A 380 -15.23 -54.32 1.72
N ALA A 381 -15.19 -55.17 0.69
CA ALA A 381 -15.98 -56.39 0.65
C ALA A 381 -15.55 -57.39 1.74
N GLY A 382 -14.25 -57.47 2.03
CA GLY A 382 -13.69 -58.26 3.12
C GLY A 382 -14.30 -57.89 4.48
N MET A 383 -14.39 -56.60 4.81
CA MET A 383 -15.00 -56.12 6.05
C MET A 383 -16.49 -56.51 6.22
N GLY A 384 -17.18 -56.94 5.16
CA GLY A 384 -18.60 -57.33 5.17
C GLY A 384 -18.88 -58.84 5.07
N SER A 385 -17.86 -59.71 5.03
CA SER A 385 -18.03 -61.16 4.78
C SER A 385 -18.03 -62.00 6.08
N PRO A 386 -18.79 -63.13 6.16
CA PRO A 386 -18.93 -63.94 7.37
C PRO A 386 -17.63 -64.57 7.92
N GLY A 387 -16.55 -64.62 7.16
CA GLY A 387 -15.24 -65.12 7.64
C GLY A 387 -14.50 -64.16 8.58
N TRP A 388 -15.07 -62.98 8.84
CA TRP A 388 -14.56 -61.96 9.76
C TRP A 388 -15.45 -61.91 11.01
N ASP A 389 -15.45 -62.99 11.79
CA ASP A 389 -16.39 -63.27 12.89
C ASP A 389 -16.43 -62.22 14.03
N GLY A 390 -15.51 -61.25 14.04
CA GLY A 390 -15.53 -60.10 14.96
C GLY A 390 -16.42 -58.94 14.52
N LEU A 391 -16.56 -58.71 13.21
CA LEU A 391 -17.30 -57.57 12.66
C LEU A 391 -18.80 -57.83 12.59
N SER A 392 -19.23 -59.09 12.45
CA SER A 392 -20.65 -59.48 12.48
C SER A 392 -21.35 -59.17 13.81
N ARG A 393 -20.59 -58.98 14.92
CA ARG A 393 -21.12 -58.58 16.23
C ARG A 393 -21.27 -57.05 16.40
N LEU A 394 -20.63 -56.25 15.56
CA LEU A 394 -20.68 -54.77 15.58
C LEU A 394 -21.33 -54.17 14.31
N GLY A 395 -21.50 -54.96 13.26
CA GLY A 395 -21.74 -54.53 11.87
C GLY A 395 -23.19 -54.26 11.45
N TRP A 396 -23.92 -53.38 12.16
CA TRP A 396 -25.17 -52.80 11.63
C TRP A 396 -25.26 -51.27 11.79
N ALA A 397 -24.12 -50.56 11.67
CA ALA A 397 -24.09 -49.09 11.69
C ALA A 397 -23.34 -48.42 10.52
N LEU A 398 -22.65 -49.17 9.65
CA LEU A 398 -21.79 -48.60 8.59
C LEU A 398 -22.31 -48.79 7.16
N GLN A 399 -23.59 -49.14 6.99
CA GLN A 399 -24.17 -49.39 5.66
C GLN A 399 -25.19 -48.33 5.26
N VAL A 400 -24.81 -47.06 5.35
CA VAL A 400 -25.53 -45.95 4.71
C VAL A 400 -24.51 -44.86 4.33
N GLY A 401 -23.79 -45.04 3.22
CA GLY A 401 -22.87 -43.97 2.76
C GLY A 401 -21.75 -44.36 1.80
N MET A 402 -21.92 -45.33 0.91
CA MET A 402 -20.97 -45.59 -0.18
C MET A 402 -21.77 -46.05 -1.40
N GLY A 403 -22.27 -45.10 -2.19
CA GLY A 403 -22.78 -45.38 -3.54
C GLY A 403 -21.60 -45.51 -4.50
N SER A 404 -21.57 -46.57 -5.30
CA SER A 404 -20.56 -46.79 -6.34
C SER A 404 -20.55 -45.66 -7.39
N PRO A 405 -19.38 -45.16 -7.84
CA PRO A 405 -19.31 -44.26 -8.98
C PRO A 405 -19.35 -45.09 -10.27
N GLY A 406 -20.52 -45.11 -10.92
CA GLY A 406 -20.73 -45.86 -12.15
C GLY A 406 -21.72 -45.17 -13.08
N ARG A 407 -21.17 -44.28 -13.92
CA ARG A 407 -21.71 -43.69 -15.17
C ARG A 407 -22.84 -42.65 -15.10
N ASP A 408 -22.47 -41.52 -15.72
CA ASP A 408 -23.26 -40.52 -16.44
C ASP A 408 -24.05 -39.47 -15.66
N GLY A 409 -23.45 -38.26 -15.59
CA GLY A 409 -24.14 -36.98 -15.71
C GLY A 409 -24.82 -36.40 -14.47
N PHE A 410 -24.42 -35.16 -14.14
CA PHE A 410 -25.01 -34.20 -13.19
C PHE A 410 -24.47 -34.14 -11.76
N SER A 411 -23.94 -32.96 -11.46
CA SER A 411 -23.53 -32.45 -10.15
C SER A 411 -24.75 -32.23 -9.23
N ARG A 412 -24.77 -32.88 -8.05
CA ARG A 412 -25.26 -32.39 -6.72
C ARG A 412 -25.55 -33.56 -5.76
N PRO A 413 -25.21 -33.46 -4.46
CA PRO A 413 -25.49 -34.51 -3.48
C PRO A 413 -26.96 -34.43 -3.02
N GLY A 414 -27.76 -35.42 -3.40
CA GLY A 414 -29.15 -35.58 -2.96
C GLY A 414 -29.45 -37.06 -2.75
N TRP A 415 -29.92 -37.41 -1.55
CA TRP A 415 -30.30 -38.75 -1.17
C TRP A 415 -31.56 -39.20 -1.92
N VAL A 416 -31.48 -40.30 -2.68
CA VAL A 416 -32.66 -40.96 -3.29
C VAL A 416 -32.64 -42.44 -2.91
N LEU A 417 -33.63 -42.85 -2.09
CA LEU A 417 -34.04 -44.24 -1.90
C LEU A 417 -34.89 -44.66 -3.11
N GLN A 418 -34.42 -45.64 -3.87
CA GLN A 418 -35.19 -46.25 -4.95
C GLN A 418 -36.09 -47.35 -4.37
N ALA A 419 -37.37 -47.04 -4.14
CA ALA A 419 -38.43 -48.04 -4.05
C ALA A 419 -39.04 -48.23 -5.45
N GLY A 420 -39.31 -49.47 -5.82
CA GLY A 420 -39.66 -49.87 -7.18
C GLY A 420 -40.99 -49.31 -7.73
N MET A 421 -41.00 -49.23 -9.05
CA MET A 421 -42.12 -49.14 -10.01
C MET A 421 -43.17 -48.02 -9.86
N GLY A 422 -43.14 -47.09 -10.83
CA GLY A 422 -44.26 -46.24 -11.26
C GLY A 422 -43.81 -45.06 -12.12
N SER A 423 -44.00 -45.13 -13.45
CA SER A 423 -43.77 -44.03 -14.41
C SER A 423 -44.93 -43.00 -14.42
N PRO A 424 -44.91 -41.93 -15.24
CA PRO A 424 -44.36 -40.61 -14.89
C PRO A 424 -45.42 -39.49 -14.96
N GLY A 425 -45.22 -38.40 -14.22
CA GLY A 425 -45.97 -37.16 -14.47
C GLY A 425 -45.90 -36.17 -13.32
N TRP A 426 -45.56 -34.93 -13.68
CA TRP A 426 -45.69 -33.67 -12.94
C TRP A 426 -44.43 -33.07 -12.30
N ASP A 427 -43.96 -32.03 -13.00
CA ASP A 427 -43.13 -30.92 -12.54
C ASP A 427 -43.87 -30.01 -11.56
N GLY A 428 -43.15 -29.38 -10.61
CA GLY A 428 -43.69 -28.27 -9.81
C GLY A 428 -42.95 -27.95 -8.51
N LEU A 429 -41.87 -27.18 -8.61
CA LEU A 429 -41.33 -26.16 -7.67
C LEU A 429 -41.45 -26.32 -6.13
N SER A 430 -40.27 -26.38 -5.51
CA SER A 430 -39.77 -25.46 -4.47
C SER A 430 -40.47 -25.35 -3.10
N ARG A 431 -39.85 -25.97 -2.08
CA ARG A 431 -39.47 -25.42 -0.74
C ARG A 431 -39.44 -26.55 0.30
N LEU A 432 -38.25 -26.88 0.82
CA LEU A 432 -38.09 -27.76 1.99
C LEU A 432 -37.72 -26.93 3.22
N GLY A 433 -38.76 -26.53 3.96
CA GLY A 433 -38.71 -26.37 5.41
C GLY A 433 -39.40 -27.58 6.02
N TRP A 434 -38.77 -28.23 6.99
CA TRP A 434 -39.32 -29.42 7.65
C TRP A 434 -40.48 -29.02 8.56
N ALA A 435 -41.69 -29.50 8.23
CA ALA A 435 -42.84 -29.52 9.11
C ALA A 435 -43.20 -30.99 9.40
N LEU A 436 -42.92 -31.46 10.61
CA LEU A 436 -43.60 -32.59 11.23
C LEU A 436 -44.88 -32.02 11.85
N GLN A 437 -46.03 -32.26 11.21
CA GLN A 437 -47.33 -31.89 11.75
C GLN A 437 -48.14 -33.14 12.10
N ALA A 438 -48.24 -33.38 13.39
CA ALA A 438 -49.41 -33.93 14.07
C ALA A 438 -49.36 -33.36 15.49
N GLY A 439 -50.32 -32.66 16.06
CA GLY A 439 -51.50 -31.90 15.64
C GLY A 439 -51.86 -31.07 16.88
N MET A 440 -52.33 -29.83 16.73
CA MET A 440 -52.69 -29.00 17.88
C MET A 440 -53.88 -29.57 18.66
N GLY A 441 -53.79 -29.51 19.98
CA GLY A 441 -54.92 -29.50 20.91
C GLY A 441 -54.46 -29.07 22.30
N SER A 442 -54.81 -27.85 22.72
CA SER A 442 -54.73 -27.41 24.13
C SER A 442 -55.93 -27.98 24.93
N PRO A 443 -56.10 -27.62 26.23
CA PRO A 443 -55.77 -28.44 27.38
C PRO A 443 -57.02 -29.02 28.09
N GLY A 444 -56.81 -30.04 28.91
CA GLY A 444 -57.78 -30.51 29.90
C GLY A 444 -58.31 -31.91 29.62
N TRP A 445 -58.55 -32.61 30.73
CA TRP A 445 -59.12 -33.95 30.91
C TRP A 445 -58.14 -35.09 31.14
N ASP A 446 -58.09 -35.43 32.42
CA ASP A 446 -57.80 -36.73 33.01
C ASP A 446 -58.53 -37.88 32.32
N GLY A 447 -57.93 -39.08 32.37
CA GLY A 447 -58.68 -40.34 32.33
C GLY A 447 -58.24 -41.35 31.27
N LEU A 448 -57.45 -42.33 31.72
CA LEU A 448 -57.50 -43.75 31.36
C LEU A 448 -57.45 -44.14 29.86
N SER A 449 -56.34 -44.78 29.46
CA SER A 449 -56.27 -46.25 29.21
C SER A 449 -55.16 -46.59 28.21
N ARG A 450 -54.30 -47.56 28.58
CA ARG A 450 -53.47 -48.32 27.63
C ARG A 450 -54.36 -48.97 26.56
N PRO A 451 -53.89 -49.13 25.31
CA PRO A 451 -53.62 -50.49 24.85
C PRO A 451 -52.38 -50.63 23.95
N GLY A 452 -51.84 -51.85 23.91
CA GLY A 452 -50.64 -52.22 23.15
C GLY A 452 -50.85 -52.40 21.65
N TRP A 453 -49.74 -52.58 20.94
CA TRP A 453 -49.71 -52.95 19.53
C TRP A 453 -48.99 -54.29 19.35
N ALA A 454 -49.69 -55.18 18.65
CA ALA A 454 -49.29 -56.51 18.24
C ALA A 454 -48.54 -56.47 16.90
N LEU A 455 -47.54 -57.35 16.73
CA LEU A 455 -46.85 -57.61 15.46
C LEU A 455 -47.56 -58.76 14.72
N GLN A 456 -48.04 -58.47 13.52
CA GLN A 456 -48.65 -59.43 12.61
C GLN A 456 -47.56 -60.16 11.82
N ALA A 457 -47.35 -61.44 12.14
CA ALA A 457 -46.45 -62.33 11.42
C ALA A 457 -47.12 -62.82 10.12
N GLY A 458 -46.47 -62.58 8.98
CA GLY A 458 -46.80 -63.20 7.70
C GLY A 458 -46.31 -64.66 7.66
N MET A 459 -47.16 -65.55 7.16
CA MET A 459 -46.91 -66.98 7.01
C MET A 459 -45.75 -67.30 6.05
N GLY A 460 -44.86 -68.19 6.51
CA GLY A 460 -44.01 -69.05 5.69
C GLY A 460 -43.63 -70.29 6.52
N SER A 461 -44.08 -71.48 6.10
CA SER A 461 -43.96 -72.77 6.81
C SER A 461 -42.54 -73.40 6.67
N PRO A 462 -42.28 -74.61 7.21
CA PRO A 462 -41.70 -74.83 8.54
C PRO A 462 -40.34 -75.55 8.52
N GLY A 463 -39.49 -75.32 9.52
CA GLY A 463 -38.23 -76.06 9.64
C GLY A 463 -37.45 -75.79 10.93
N ARG A 464 -37.79 -76.60 11.95
CA ARG A 464 -36.97 -77.01 13.11
C ARG A 464 -36.59 -76.01 14.21
N ASP A 465 -37.12 -76.38 15.38
CA ASP A 465 -36.45 -76.56 16.67
C ASP A 465 -35.95 -75.30 17.40
N GLY A 466 -36.67 -75.00 18.49
CA GLY A 466 -36.51 -73.78 19.26
C GLY A 466 -35.44 -73.81 20.34
N PHE A 467 -35.26 -72.67 21.00
CA PHE A 467 -34.80 -72.55 22.39
C PHE A 467 -35.21 -71.19 22.99
N SER A 468 -35.70 -71.27 24.22
CA SER A 468 -35.69 -70.33 25.36
C SER A 468 -36.06 -68.83 25.20
N THR A 469 -37.18 -68.52 25.85
CA THR A 469 -37.67 -67.22 26.33
C THR A 469 -36.80 -66.58 27.43
N GLN A 470 -35.49 -66.37 27.18
CA GLN A 470 -34.60 -65.65 28.12
C GLN A 470 -33.79 -64.50 27.47
N SER A 471 -34.04 -64.17 26.21
CA SER A 471 -33.32 -63.06 25.50
C SER A 471 -33.96 -61.68 25.66
N GLY A 472 -35.05 -61.54 26.41
CA GLY A 472 -35.77 -60.26 26.55
C GLY A 472 -35.11 -59.22 27.47
N ALA A 473 -34.35 -59.66 28.49
CA ALA A 473 -33.75 -58.75 29.47
C ALA A 473 -32.32 -58.29 29.10
N LEU A 474 -31.63 -59.00 28.21
CA LEU A 474 -30.26 -58.69 27.77
C LEU A 474 -30.18 -57.76 26.55
N ARG A 475 -31.30 -57.42 25.90
CA ARG A 475 -31.33 -56.48 24.75
C ARG A 475 -31.39 -55.01 25.15
N VAL A 476 -31.71 -54.67 26.40
CA VAL A 476 -31.87 -53.27 26.86
C VAL A 476 -30.58 -52.69 27.46
N LEU A 477 -29.72 -53.53 28.02
CA LEU A 477 -28.44 -53.15 28.64
C LEU A 477 -27.39 -52.62 27.62
N PRO A 478 -27.19 -53.22 26.43
CA PRO A 478 -26.19 -52.74 25.45
C PRO A 478 -26.54 -51.37 24.87
N CYS A 479 -27.84 -51.10 24.68
CA CYS A 479 -28.34 -49.81 24.19
C CYS A 479 -28.22 -48.68 25.21
N SER A 480 -28.10 -49.03 26.49
CA SER A 480 -27.91 -48.08 27.60
C SER A 480 -26.43 -47.77 27.81
N ALA A 481 -25.56 -48.78 27.69
CA ALA A 481 -24.09 -48.61 27.78
C ALA A 481 -23.53 -47.77 26.62
N ARG A 482 -23.94 -48.04 25.36
CA ARG A 482 -23.55 -47.20 24.21
C ARG A 482 -24.00 -45.74 24.34
N ARG A 483 -25.20 -45.51 24.89
CA ARG A 483 -25.71 -44.16 25.15
C ARG A 483 -24.89 -43.43 26.22
N LEU A 484 -24.51 -44.14 27.28
CA LEU A 484 -23.63 -43.58 28.32
C LEU A 484 -22.24 -43.25 27.76
N GLN A 485 -21.66 -44.11 26.92
CA GLN A 485 -20.32 -43.89 26.37
C GLN A 485 -20.28 -42.73 25.36
N ALA A 486 -21.29 -42.61 24.49
CA ALA A 486 -21.46 -41.45 23.62
C ALA A 486 -21.57 -40.15 24.43
N PHE A 487 -22.40 -40.17 25.48
CA PHE A 487 -22.53 -39.04 26.39
C PHE A 487 -21.22 -38.67 27.10
N LEU A 488 -20.45 -39.65 27.58
CA LEU A 488 -19.16 -39.41 28.24
C LEU A 488 -18.12 -38.79 27.30
N ARG A 489 -18.14 -39.14 26.01
CA ARG A 489 -17.29 -38.52 24.98
C ARG A 489 -17.67 -37.06 24.75
N ASP A 490 -18.96 -36.79 24.60
CA ASP A 490 -19.46 -35.42 24.37
C ASP A 490 -19.20 -34.54 25.61
N LEU A 491 -19.35 -35.09 26.81
CA LEU A 491 -18.98 -34.45 28.07
C LEU A 491 -17.47 -34.14 28.14
N ALA A 492 -16.61 -35.06 27.71
CA ALA A 492 -15.16 -34.84 27.68
C ALA A 492 -14.77 -33.72 26.68
N ALA A 493 -15.43 -33.66 25.52
CA ALA A 493 -15.23 -32.59 24.56
C ALA A 493 -15.64 -31.21 25.13
N LEU A 494 -16.77 -31.15 25.84
CA LEU A 494 -17.21 -29.93 26.54
C LEU A 494 -16.21 -29.51 27.62
N GLN A 495 -15.70 -30.45 28.43
CA GLN A 495 -14.69 -30.18 29.45
C GLN A 495 -13.36 -29.68 28.85
N ALA A 496 -12.95 -30.22 27.70
CA ALA A 496 -11.76 -29.78 26.97
C ALA A 496 -11.93 -28.39 26.35
N TRP A 497 -13.14 -28.02 25.90
CA TRP A 497 -13.43 -26.64 25.49
C TRP A 497 -13.43 -25.70 26.71
N LEU A 498 -14.06 -26.09 27.81
CA LEU A 498 -14.19 -25.28 29.02
C LEU A 498 -12.82 -24.91 29.61
N SER A 499 -11.88 -25.85 29.64
CA SER A 499 -10.51 -25.60 30.10
C SER A 499 -9.77 -24.61 29.21
N ARG A 500 -9.91 -24.70 27.88
CA ARG A 500 -9.33 -23.71 26.93
C ARG A 500 -9.96 -22.33 27.07
N ALA A 501 -11.30 -22.27 27.17
CA ALA A 501 -12.03 -21.02 27.35
C ALA A 501 -11.61 -20.31 28.65
N ARG A 502 -11.41 -21.07 29.73
CA ARG A 502 -10.92 -20.55 31.01
C ARG A 502 -9.49 -20.06 30.94
N ALA A 503 -8.60 -20.77 30.24
CA ALA A 503 -7.23 -20.30 30.00
C ALA A 503 -7.21 -18.97 29.24
N ALA A 504 -8.09 -18.81 28.24
CA ALA A 504 -8.23 -17.56 27.49
C ALA A 504 -8.83 -16.42 28.34
N ALA A 505 -9.90 -16.70 29.10
CA ALA A 505 -10.55 -15.73 29.99
C ALA A 505 -9.65 -15.30 31.16
N GLY A 506 -8.74 -16.18 31.60
CA GLY A 506 -7.80 -15.94 32.71
C GLY A 506 -6.46 -15.33 32.30
N SER A 507 -6.27 -14.89 31.05
CA SER A 507 -5.03 -14.22 30.62
C SER A 507 -4.76 -12.97 31.46
N GLU A 508 -3.53 -12.84 31.96
CA GLU A 508 -3.05 -11.70 32.75
C GLU A 508 -2.46 -10.57 31.89
N ASP A 509 -2.46 -10.72 30.55
CA ASP A 509 -1.77 -9.78 29.66
C ASP A 509 -2.39 -8.37 29.76
N VAL A 510 -1.60 -7.36 30.10
CA VAL A 510 -2.06 -5.98 30.19
C VAL A 510 -1.74 -5.26 28.88
N PRO A 511 -2.75 -4.75 28.13
CA PRO A 511 -2.52 -4.07 26.87
C PRO A 511 -1.65 -2.81 27.02
N ALA A 512 -0.63 -2.67 26.18
CA ALA A 512 0.32 -1.55 26.27
C ALA A 512 -0.12 -0.32 25.46
N SER A 513 -1.08 -0.47 24.56
CA SER A 513 -1.62 0.61 23.72
C SER A 513 -3.13 0.56 23.58
N LEU A 514 -3.73 1.66 23.13
CA LEU A 514 -5.18 1.73 22.85
C LEU A 514 -5.62 0.66 21.84
N ALA A 515 -4.86 0.48 20.75
CA ALA A 515 -5.18 -0.47 19.70
C ALA A 515 -5.11 -1.93 20.20
N GLU A 516 -4.12 -2.25 21.04
CA GLU A 516 -4.03 -3.55 21.70
C GLU A 516 -5.19 -3.75 22.68
N ALA A 517 -5.55 -2.73 23.47
CA ALA A 517 -6.65 -2.81 24.43
C ALA A 517 -7.99 -3.07 23.75
N GLU A 518 -8.27 -2.35 22.66
CA GLU A 518 -9.47 -2.54 21.84
C GLU A 518 -9.45 -3.89 21.09
N GLY A 519 -8.28 -4.34 20.64
CA GLY A 519 -8.11 -5.66 20.03
C GLY A 519 -8.42 -6.79 21.01
N SER A 520 -7.82 -6.75 22.19
CA SER A 520 -8.03 -7.72 23.26
C SER A 520 -9.46 -7.71 23.78
N LEU A 521 -10.11 -6.54 23.89
CA LEU A 521 -11.52 -6.46 24.27
C LEU A 521 -12.43 -7.12 23.23
N ARG A 522 -12.21 -6.88 21.93
CA ARG A 522 -12.97 -7.53 20.85
C ARG A 522 -12.79 -9.06 20.84
N GLN A 523 -11.57 -9.54 21.07
CA GLN A 523 -11.31 -10.97 21.21
C GLN A 523 -12.05 -11.55 22.42
N HIS A 524 -12.08 -10.83 23.54
CA HIS A 524 -12.78 -11.24 24.76
C HIS A 524 -14.31 -11.24 24.59
N GLU A 525 -14.85 -10.29 23.84
CA GLU A 525 -16.26 -10.26 23.43
C GLU A 525 -16.61 -11.45 22.54
N SER A 526 -15.74 -11.82 21.59
CA SER A 526 -15.90 -13.03 20.77
C SER A 526 -15.98 -14.27 21.65
N LEU A 527 -15.07 -14.41 22.62
CA LEU A 527 -15.11 -15.49 23.60
C LEU A 527 -16.45 -15.50 24.38
N GLY A 528 -16.98 -14.33 24.73
CA GLY A 528 -18.29 -14.21 25.36
C GLY A 528 -19.45 -14.74 24.49
N THR A 529 -19.38 -14.53 23.17
CA THR A 529 -20.37 -15.10 22.24
C THR A 529 -20.25 -16.63 22.16
N GLU A 530 -19.04 -17.17 22.16
CA GLU A 530 -18.80 -18.62 22.20
C GLU A 530 -19.33 -19.24 23.49
N ILE A 531 -19.03 -18.64 24.65
CA ILE A 531 -19.56 -19.09 25.95
C ILE A 531 -21.10 -19.11 25.94
N SER A 532 -21.72 -18.09 25.34
CA SER A 532 -23.17 -18.01 25.21
C SER A 532 -23.73 -19.14 24.34
N HIS A 533 -23.05 -19.49 23.25
CA HIS A 533 -23.42 -20.60 22.36
C HIS A 533 -23.38 -21.95 23.07
N TYR A 534 -22.27 -22.24 23.76
CA TYR A 534 -22.09 -23.47 24.53
C TYR A 534 -23.00 -23.57 25.76
N GLY A 535 -23.67 -22.48 26.16
CA GLY A 535 -24.61 -22.50 27.29
C GLY A 535 -25.78 -23.47 27.10
N ALA A 536 -26.23 -23.70 25.86
CA ALA A 536 -27.26 -24.70 25.56
C ALA A 536 -26.72 -26.13 25.72
N ASP A 537 -25.52 -26.38 25.20
CA ASP A 537 -24.85 -27.69 25.26
C ASP A 537 -24.51 -28.07 26.71
N TYR A 538 -24.04 -27.11 27.52
CA TYR A 538 -23.83 -27.29 28.95
C TYR A 538 -25.12 -27.72 29.68
N ARG A 539 -26.23 -27.00 29.45
CA ARG A 539 -27.53 -27.34 30.05
C ARG A 539 -28.03 -28.71 29.61
N SER A 540 -27.88 -29.03 28.32
CA SER A 540 -28.24 -30.32 27.73
C SER A 540 -27.42 -31.46 28.34
N ALA A 541 -26.10 -31.29 28.45
CA ALA A 541 -25.20 -32.25 29.06
C ALA A 541 -25.52 -32.49 30.55
N ARG A 542 -25.87 -31.43 31.29
CA ARG A 542 -26.33 -31.54 32.68
C ARG A 542 -27.63 -32.31 32.80
N ALA A 543 -28.62 -32.03 31.95
CA ALA A 543 -29.91 -32.72 31.96
C ALA A 543 -29.76 -34.21 31.63
N ALA A 544 -29.08 -34.51 30.52
CA ALA A 544 -28.83 -35.89 30.07
C ALA A 544 -28.01 -36.69 31.11
N GLY A 545 -26.98 -36.08 31.71
CA GLY A 545 -26.18 -36.71 32.76
C GLY A 545 -26.97 -37.03 34.03
N ARG A 546 -27.94 -36.18 34.41
CA ARG A 546 -28.84 -36.46 35.55
C ARG A 546 -29.85 -37.56 35.23
N GLU A 547 -30.41 -37.57 34.02
CA GLU A 547 -31.34 -38.63 33.59
C GLU A 547 -30.65 -40.00 33.54
N LEU A 548 -29.42 -40.07 33.03
CA LEU A 548 -28.64 -41.32 32.99
C LEU A 548 -28.28 -41.86 34.38
N SER A 549 -28.24 -40.98 35.39
CA SER A 549 -27.97 -41.33 36.80
C SER A 549 -29.23 -41.50 37.65
N GLN A 550 -30.44 -41.21 37.13
CA GLN A 550 -31.67 -41.30 37.91
C GLN A 550 -31.99 -42.75 38.32
N GLY A 551 -32.18 -42.96 39.63
CA GLY A 551 -32.55 -44.26 40.20
C GLY A 551 -31.43 -45.30 40.26
N ARG A 552 -30.18 -44.92 39.94
CA ARG A 552 -29.00 -45.78 40.00
C ARG A 552 -28.05 -45.35 41.13
N THR A 553 -27.50 -46.31 41.86
CA THR A 553 -26.58 -46.10 43.01
C THR A 553 -25.25 -46.85 42.83
N ASP A 554 -24.96 -47.30 41.62
CA ASP A 554 -23.71 -47.94 41.26
C ASP A 554 -22.53 -46.95 41.27
N PRO A 555 -21.29 -47.41 41.53
CA PRO A 555 -20.11 -46.53 41.59
C PRO A 555 -19.89 -45.66 40.34
N GLN A 556 -20.33 -46.10 39.16
CA GLN A 556 -20.19 -45.35 37.91
C GLN A 556 -21.15 -44.15 37.86
N SER A 557 -22.40 -44.28 38.33
CA SER A 557 -23.34 -43.15 38.43
C SER A 557 -22.89 -42.12 39.47
N LEU A 558 -22.30 -42.55 40.59
CA LEU A 558 -21.69 -41.64 41.56
C LEU A 558 -20.49 -40.86 40.99
N SER A 559 -19.61 -41.53 40.24
CA SER A 559 -18.49 -40.87 39.56
C SER A 559 -18.95 -39.86 38.50
N LEU A 560 -20.01 -40.19 37.75
CA LEU A 560 -20.59 -39.28 36.78
C LEU A 560 -21.18 -38.02 37.44
N LEU A 561 -21.90 -38.17 38.55
CA LEU A 561 -22.44 -37.04 39.30
C LEU A 561 -21.32 -36.12 39.81
N GLN A 562 -20.23 -36.68 40.36
CA GLN A 562 -19.06 -35.89 40.76
C GLN A 562 -18.43 -35.10 39.60
N ARG A 563 -18.34 -35.71 38.40
CA ARG A 563 -17.84 -35.02 37.20
C ARG A 563 -18.77 -33.89 36.74
N LEU A 564 -20.08 -34.07 36.85
CA LEU A 564 -21.04 -33.01 36.54
C LEU A 564 -20.95 -31.86 37.56
N ASP A 565 -20.69 -32.15 38.83
CA ASP A 565 -20.50 -31.12 39.86
C ASP A 565 -19.21 -30.33 39.66
N ALA A 566 -18.12 -30.99 39.23
CA ALA A 566 -16.91 -30.30 38.78
C ALA A 566 -17.17 -29.41 37.55
N LEU A 567 -17.99 -29.87 36.60
CA LEU A 567 -18.36 -29.09 35.42
C LEU A 567 -19.10 -27.80 35.80
N ASP A 568 -20.00 -27.83 36.79
CA ASP A 568 -20.71 -26.62 37.23
C ASP A 568 -19.77 -25.64 37.91
N ALA A 569 -18.88 -26.13 38.78
CA ALA A 569 -17.87 -25.30 39.41
C ALA A 569 -16.98 -24.62 38.35
N ASP A 570 -16.51 -25.38 37.35
CA ASP A 570 -15.70 -24.84 36.26
C ASP A 570 -16.47 -23.86 35.37
N TRP A 571 -17.76 -24.09 35.13
CA TRP A 571 -18.63 -23.19 34.34
C TRP A 571 -18.88 -21.87 35.07
N GLU A 572 -19.18 -21.91 36.36
CA GLU A 572 -19.34 -20.72 37.19
C GLU A 572 -18.04 -19.92 37.29
N GLU A 573 -16.90 -20.61 37.45
CA GLU A 573 -15.59 -19.96 37.50
C GLU A 573 -15.22 -19.31 36.17
N LEU A 574 -15.53 -19.95 35.04
CA LEU A 574 -15.36 -19.33 33.72
C LEU A 574 -16.15 -18.02 33.60
N GLY A 575 -17.42 -18.01 34.04
CA GLY A 575 -18.23 -16.78 34.03
C GLY A 575 -17.62 -15.67 34.88
N GLN A 576 -17.14 -16.00 36.08
CA GLN A 576 -16.50 -15.03 36.98
C GLN A 576 -15.17 -14.50 36.44
N THR A 577 -14.32 -15.37 35.91
CA THR A 577 -13.01 -15.00 35.35
C THR A 577 -13.18 -14.16 34.09
N TRP A 578 -14.12 -14.53 33.22
CA TRP A 578 -14.45 -13.76 32.03
C TRP A 578 -14.96 -12.35 32.39
N GLU A 579 -15.86 -12.22 33.37
CA GLU A 579 -16.40 -10.92 33.78
C GLU A 579 -15.31 -10.02 34.39
N LYS A 580 -14.46 -10.57 35.27
CA LYS A 580 -13.32 -9.84 35.84
C LYS A 580 -12.37 -9.35 34.75
N ARG A 581 -12.04 -10.20 33.77
CA ARG A 581 -11.17 -9.85 32.65
C ARG A 581 -11.79 -8.78 31.76
N ARG A 582 -13.10 -8.86 31.50
CA ARG A 582 -13.83 -7.83 30.74
C ARG A 582 -13.72 -6.46 31.41
N GLN A 583 -13.91 -6.40 32.73
CA GLN A 583 -13.77 -5.16 33.49
C GLN A 583 -12.35 -4.59 33.41
N LEU A 584 -11.32 -5.43 33.54
CA LEU A 584 -9.93 -5.00 33.40
C LEU A 584 -9.61 -4.47 31.99
N LEU A 585 -10.10 -5.13 30.94
CA LEU A 585 -9.89 -4.69 29.56
C LEU A 585 -10.63 -3.38 29.26
N ALA A 586 -11.87 -3.23 29.75
CA ALA A 586 -12.62 -1.98 29.62
C ALA A 586 -11.92 -0.82 30.34
N GLN A 587 -11.40 -1.05 31.55
CA GLN A 587 -10.60 -0.07 32.29
C GLN A 587 -9.31 0.28 31.53
N ALA A 588 -8.63 -0.70 30.94
CA ALA A 588 -7.43 -0.46 30.12
C ALA A 588 -7.72 0.40 28.88
N VAL A 589 -8.82 0.14 28.17
CA VAL A 589 -9.27 0.98 27.05
C VAL A 589 -9.54 2.41 27.52
N ALA A 590 -10.31 2.57 28.61
CA ALA A 590 -10.65 3.87 29.15
C ALA A 590 -9.41 4.65 29.64
N PHE A 591 -8.43 3.96 30.24
CA PHE A 591 -7.14 4.53 30.60
C PHE A 591 -6.35 5.07 29.40
N HIS A 592 -6.24 4.29 28.32
CA HIS A 592 -5.51 4.71 27.12
C HIS A 592 -6.21 5.86 26.38
N VAL A 593 -7.55 5.87 26.37
CA VAL A 593 -8.33 7.03 25.88
C VAL A 593 -8.04 8.27 26.73
N PHE A 594 -8.05 8.14 28.06
CA PHE A 594 -7.70 9.23 28.98
C PHE A 594 -6.30 9.78 28.71
N LEU A 595 -5.28 8.92 28.54
CA LEU A 595 -3.91 9.38 28.25
C LEU A 595 -3.79 10.12 26.92
N ARG A 596 -4.50 9.65 25.89
CA ARG A 596 -4.55 10.33 24.59
C ARG A 596 -5.11 11.74 24.73
N ASP A 597 -6.23 11.87 25.42
CA ASP A 597 -6.93 13.15 25.61
C ASP A 597 -6.14 14.09 26.52
N ALA A 598 -5.50 13.55 27.56
CA ALA A 598 -4.56 14.28 28.42
C ALA A 598 -3.39 14.86 27.62
N LYS A 599 -2.76 14.06 26.75
CA LYS A 599 -1.64 14.53 25.91
C LYS A 599 -2.04 15.67 24.97
N GLN A 600 -3.24 15.60 24.38
CA GLN A 600 -3.75 16.69 23.55
C GLN A 600 -3.92 17.98 24.35
N LEU A 601 -4.50 17.87 25.56
CA LEU A 601 -4.71 19.00 26.45
C LEU A 601 -3.39 19.58 26.96
N GLU A 602 -2.44 18.76 27.39
CA GLU A 602 -1.09 19.17 27.79
C GLU A 602 -0.37 19.94 26.68
N GLY A 603 -0.56 19.54 25.42
CA GLY A 603 -0.06 20.29 24.26
C GLY A 603 -0.67 21.69 24.15
N THR A 604 -1.96 21.85 24.44
CA THR A 604 -2.61 23.17 24.48
C THR A 604 -2.13 24.03 25.65
N LEU A 605 -1.96 23.43 26.84
CA LEU A 605 -1.43 24.11 28.01
C LEU A 605 0.02 24.57 27.77
N GLY A 606 0.85 23.75 27.13
CA GLY A 606 2.23 24.12 26.77
C GLY A 606 2.31 25.30 25.80
N LYS A 607 1.38 25.39 24.83
CA LYS A 607 1.30 26.56 23.92
C LYS A 607 0.91 27.83 24.67
N GLN A 608 -0.02 27.74 25.62
CA GLN A 608 -0.42 28.86 26.47
C GLN A 608 0.76 29.33 27.35
N GLU A 609 1.46 28.39 28.01
CA GLU A 609 2.65 28.68 28.82
C GLU A 609 3.70 29.46 28.02
N HIS A 610 3.99 29.00 26.81
CA HIS A 610 4.97 29.64 25.94
C HIS A 610 4.53 31.04 25.50
N ALA A 611 3.27 31.22 25.12
CA ALA A 611 2.73 32.53 24.73
C ALA A 611 2.77 33.54 25.88
N LEU A 612 2.45 33.11 27.10
CA LEU A 612 2.54 33.94 28.30
C LEU A 612 3.99 34.33 28.60
N ALA A 613 4.95 33.42 28.43
CA ALA A 613 6.35 33.67 28.71
C ALA A 613 7.01 34.69 27.75
N LEU A 614 6.54 34.77 26.50
CA LEU A 614 7.09 35.67 25.46
C LEU A 614 6.43 37.05 25.40
N THR A 615 5.42 37.32 26.23
CA THR A 615 4.71 38.59 26.18
C THR A 615 5.50 39.68 26.88
N GLU A 616 5.97 40.66 26.11
CA GLU A 616 6.76 41.81 26.58
C GLU A 616 5.88 43.01 26.95
N LEU A 617 6.44 43.95 27.74
CA LEU A 617 5.82 45.22 28.13
C LEU A 617 6.15 46.31 27.09
N PRO A 618 5.18 46.78 26.28
CA PRO A 618 5.46 47.75 25.24
C PRO A 618 5.77 49.15 25.78
N GLY A 619 6.57 49.93 25.04
CA GLY A 619 6.93 51.31 25.38
C GLY A 619 6.08 52.39 24.73
N THR A 620 4.90 52.04 24.19
CA THR A 620 3.98 52.98 23.54
C THR A 620 2.54 52.67 23.96
N VAL A 621 1.68 53.68 24.01
CA VAL A 621 0.26 53.52 24.37
C VAL A 621 -0.47 52.53 23.45
N PRO A 622 -0.39 52.64 22.10
CA PRO A 622 -1.09 51.71 21.22
C PRO A 622 -0.55 50.28 21.35
N GLY A 623 0.76 50.14 21.58
CA GLY A 623 1.38 48.84 21.82
C GLY A 623 0.88 48.19 23.10
N ALA A 624 0.85 48.94 24.20
CA ALA A 624 0.40 48.47 25.51
C ALA A 624 -1.10 48.13 25.49
N GLU A 625 -1.94 48.95 24.86
CA GLU A 625 -3.37 48.68 24.69
C GLU A 625 -3.62 47.40 23.88
N ALA A 626 -2.91 47.24 22.76
CA ALA A 626 -3.00 46.03 21.95
C ALA A 626 -2.50 44.78 22.69
N ALA A 627 -1.51 44.91 23.59
CA ALA A 627 -1.02 43.81 24.40
C ALA A 627 -2.03 43.41 25.50
N VAL A 628 -2.64 44.39 26.17
CA VAL A 628 -3.74 44.17 27.15
C VAL A 628 -4.88 43.41 26.48
N ARG A 629 -5.39 43.90 25.35
CA ARG A 629 -6.50 43.27 24.63
C ARG A 629 -6.18 41.84 24.20
N ARG A 630 -4.97 41.60 23.65
CA ARG A 630 -4.53 40.27 23.24
C ARG A 630 -4.50 39.29 24.41
N LEU A 631 -4.06 39.73 25.59
CA LEU A 631 -4.02 38.87 26.77
C LEU A 631 -5.41 38.64 27.38
N GLU A 632 -6.32 39.61 27.31
CA GLU A 632 -7.74 39.43 27.69
C GLU A 632 -8.43 38.36 26.81
N GLU A 633 -8.20 38.42 25.50
CA GLU A 633 -8.68 37.41 24.55
C GLU A 633 -8.06 36.03 24.86
N ALA A 634 -6.75 35.97 25.16
CA ALA A 634 -6.08 34.74 25.56
C ALA A 634 -6.61 34.17 26.89
N LEU A 635 -6.91 35.03 27.88
CA LEU A 635 -7.48 34.64 29.16
C LEU A 635 -8.90 34.07 28.98
N ALA A 636 -9.73 34.72 28.16
CA ALA A 636 -11.06 34.21 27.81
C ALA A 636 -10.97 32.82 27.15
N ALA A 637 -9.96 32.59 26.30
CA ALA A 637 -9.71 31.28 25.71
C ALA A 637 -9.25 30.23 26.73
N VAL A 638 -8.44 30.61 27.74
CA VAL A 638 -8.07 29.73 28.87
C VAL A 638 -9.32 29.35 29.67
N GLU A 639 -10.21 30.30 29.96
CA GLU A 639 -11.45 30.07 30.72
C GLU A 639 -12.46 29.21 29.95
N ALA A 640 -12.65 29.46 28.66
CA ALA A 640 -13.48 28.60 27.80
C ALA A 640 -12.94 27.15 27.73
N GLY A 641 -11.61 26.99 27.88
CA GLY A 641 -10.96 25.69 27.96
C GLY A 641 -11.14 24.94 29.28
N ALA A 642 -11.61 25.60 30.35
CA ALA A 642 -11.67 25.04 31.69
C ALA A 642 -12.63 23.84 31.81
N GLU A 643 -13.73 23.82 31.05
CA GLU A 643 -14.66 22.69 31.03
C GLU A 643 -14.01 21.43 30.43
N ARG A 644 -13.10 21.58 29.45
CA ARG A 644 -12.36 20.44 28.89
C ARG A 644 -11.36 19.87 29.90
N VAL A 645 -10.68 20.75 30.63
CA VAL A 645 -9.79 20.36 31.74
C VAL A 645 -10.59 19.61 32.80
N ARG A 646 -11.71 20.18 33.25
CA ARG A 646 -12.59 19.55 34.25
C ARG A 646 -13.12 18.20 33.78
N GLY A 647 -13.59 18.11 32.54
CA GLY A 647 -14.06 16.85 31.96
C GLY A 647 -12.98 15.76 31.96
N LEU A 648 -11.75 16.09 31.57
CA LEU A 648 -10.64 15.14 31.63
C LEU A 648 -10.35 14.72 33.09
N CYS A 649 -10.31 15.67 34.03
CA CYS A 649 -10.09 15.36 35.44
C CYS A 649 -11.20 14.49 36.01
N ASP A 650 -12.46 14.72 35.64
CA ASP A 650 -13.60 13.90 36.06
C ASP A 650 -13.53 12.48 35.49
N THR A 651 -13.04 12.32 34.25
CA THR A 651 -12.77 10.99 33.70
C THR A 651 -11.64 10.29 34.43
N GLY A 652 -10.54 11.00 34.75
CA GLY A 652 -9.45 10.46 35.53
C GLY A 652 -9.87 10.07 36.96
N ARG A 653 -10.67 10.89 37.63
CA ARG A 653 -11.22 10.59 38.97
C ARG A 653 -12.15 9.38 38.97
N ARG A 654 -12.95 9.19 37.91
CA ARG A 654 -13.75 7.96 37.72
C ARG A 654 -12.86 6.73 37.59
N LEU A 655 -11.82 6.79 36.76
CA LEU A 655 -10.84 5.69 36.64
C LEU A 655 -10.13 5.41 37.99
N LEU A 656 -9.82 6.43 38.78
CA LEU A 656 -9.25 6.25 40.11
C LEU A 656 -10.21 5.58 41.09
N ALA A 657 -11.51 5.88 41.01
CA ALA A 657 -12.54 5.26 41.85
C ALA A 657 -12.77 3.79 41.49
N GLU A 658 -12.64 3.44 40.21
CA GLU A 658 -12.68 2.05 39.72
C GLU A 658 -11.41 1.25 40.09
N GLY A 659 -10.30 1.94 40.38
CA GLY A 659 -9.04 1.33 40.78
C GLY A 659 -8.25 0.74 39.61
N GLY A 660 -7.31 -0.16 39.91
CA GLY A 660 -6.54 -0.89 38.90
C GLY A 660 -5.06 -0.50 38.80
N VAL A 661 -4.35 -1.20 37.91
CA VAL A 661 -2.88 -1.14 37.78
C VAL A 661 -2.34 0.22 37.32
N HIS A 662 -3.19 1.06 36.74
CA HIS A 662 -2.80 2.37 36.18
C HIS A 662 -3.16 3.57 37.09
N ALA A 663 -3.70 3.32 38.29
CA ALA A 663 -4.22 4.37 39.16
C ALA A 663 -3.18 5.47 39.50
N GLU A 664 -1.93 5.09 39.83
CA GLU A 664 -0.87 6.08 40.10
C GLU A 664 -0.63 6.98 38.89
N LYS A 665 -0.57 6.41 37.68
CA LYS A 665 -0.32 7.20 36.47
C LYS A 665 -1.46 8.16 36.15
N VAL A 666 -2.70 7.71 36.34
CA VAL A 666 -3.88 8.56 36.19
C VAL A 666 -3.84 9.72 37.19
N ARG A 667 -3.52 9.43 38.47
CA ARG A 667 -3.41 10.46 39.51
C ARG A 667 -2.37 11.51 39.17
N GLU A 668 -1.15 11.10 38.82
CA GLU A 668 -0.08 12.01 38.39
C GLU A 668 -0.54 12.92 37.24
N THR A 669 -1.23 12.34 36.26
CA THR A 669 -1.66 13.06 35.05
C THR A 669 -2.76 14.08 35.37
N VAL A 670 -3.75 13.69 36.17
CA VAL A 670 -4.83 14.61 36.63
C VAL A 670 -4.22 15.77 37.42
N GLU A 671 -3.38 15.48 38.41
CA GLU A 671 -2.73 16.52 39.22
C GLU A 671 -1.82 17.43 38.39
N SER A 672 -1.11 16.86 37.41
CA SER A 672 -0.28 17.62 36.44
C SER A 672 -1.11 18.62 35.65
N VAL A 673 -2.18 18.15 35.00
CA VAL A 673 -3.04 18.97 34.15
C VAL A 673 -3.73 20.05 34.97
N GLU A 674 -4.31 19.71 36.13
CA GLU A 674 -4.97 20.69 37.01
C GLU A 674 -4.02 21.79 37.45
N ARG A 675 -2.82 21.41 37.93
CA ARG A 675 -1.81 22.36 38.40
C ARG A 675 -1.33 23.28 37.28
N ARG A 676 -1.07 22.74 36.09
CA ARG A 676 -0.62 23.55 34.94
C ARG A 676 -1.70 24.51 34.46
N HIS A 677 -2.95 24.05 34.37
CA HIS A 677 -4.07 24.92 34.01
C HIS A 677 -4.25 26.07 35.01
N GLN A 678 -4.23 25.76 36.31
CA GLN A 678 -4.32 26.76 37.37
C GLN A 678 -3.18 27.77 37.29
N LYS A 679 -1.93 27.29 37.14
CA LYS A 679 -0.76 28.15 36.99
C LYS A 679 -0.84 29.06 35.77
N ASN A 680 -1.33 28.57 34.62
CA ASN A 680 -1.52 29.39 33.43
C ASN A 680 -2.54 30.49 33.65
N ARG A 681 -3.66 30.16 34.29
CA ARG A 681 -4.71 31.12 34.65
C ARG A 681 -4.14 32.22 35.56
N GLU A 682 -3.43 31.84 36.61
CA GLU A 682 -2.79 32.79 37.55
C GLU A 682 -1.74 33.66 36.84
N SER A 683 -0.86 33.05 36.03
CA SER A 683 0.19 33.77 35.30
C SER A 683 -0.38 34.75 34.27
N ALA A 684 -1.46 34.38 33.58
CA ALA A 684 -2.16 35.24 32.64
C ALA A 684 -2.82 36.42 33.36
N GLN A 685 -3.45 36.20 34.51
CA GLN A 685 -4.06 37.26 35.33
C GLN A 685 -3.01 38.24 35.88
N GLU A 686 -1.90 37.73 36.40
CA GLU A 686 -0.79 38.54 36.91
C GLU A 686 -0.15 39.38 35.78
N LEU A 687 0.08 38.77 34.62
CA LEU A 687 0.64 39.48 33.47
C LEU A 687 -0.33 40.52 32.91
N LEU A 688 -1.64 40.26 32.94
CA LEU A 688 -2.67 41.23 32.55
C LEU A 688 -2.67 42.44 33.48
N GLY A 689 -2.52 42.21 34.79
CA GLY A 689 -2.31 43.29 35.76
C GLY A 689 -1.11 44.15 35.37
N ARG A 690 0.05 43.52 35.19
CA ARG A 690 1.29 44.23 34.80
C ARG A 690 1.18 45.00 33.48
N LEU A 691 0.48 44.46 32.48
CA LEU A 691 0.26 45.15 31.20
C LEU A 691 -0.70 46.34 31.33
N ARG A 692 -1.77 46.23 32.15
CA ARG A 692 -2.66 47.35 32.44
C ARG A 692 -1.93 48.46 33.18
N ASP A 693 -1.11 48.10 34.16
CA ASP A 693 -0.24 49.03 34.89
C ASP A 693 0.72 49.76 33.94
N ASN A 694 1.32 49.03 33.00
CA ASN A 694 2.19 49.60 31.96
C ASN A 694 1.42 50.51 31.00
N TRP A 695 0.21 50.14 30.57
CA TRP A 695 -0.62 50.98 29.70
C TRP A 695 -0.96 52.32 30.37
N GLU A 696 -1.38 52.30 31.64
CA GLU A 696 -1.65 53.53 32.41
C GLU A 696 -0.38 54.40 32.53
N LEU A 697 0.79 53.79 32.75
CA LEU A 697 2.06 54.50 32.75
C LEU A 697 2.38 55.12 31.39
N GLN A 698 2.26 54.36 30.29
CA GLN A 698 2.55 54.88 28.95
C GLN A 698 1.62 56.05 28.59
N LYS A 699 0.35 55.97 28.99
CA LYS A 699 -0.62 57.05 28.79
C LYS A 699 -0.18 58.31 29.54
N PHE A 700 0.13 58.16 30.84
CA PHE A 700 0.64 59.26 31.64
C PHE A 700 1.91 59.89 31.03
N LEU A 701 2.87 59.08 30.58
CA LEU A 701 4.11 59.57 29.98
C LEU A 701 3.87 60.29 28.65
N GLN A 702 2.93 59.81 27.84
CA GLN A 702 2.51 60.48 26.61
C GLN A 702 1.87 61.85 26.91
N ASP A 703 0.89 61.89 27.81
CA ASP A 703 0.19 63.14 28.18
C ASP A 703 1.17 64.16 28.80
N ALA A 704 2.14 63.68 29.60
CA ALA A 704 3.22 64.50 30.15
C ALA A 704 4.16 65.05 29.06
N GLN A 705 4.46 64.26 28.03
CA GLN A 705 5.25 64.70 26.88
C GLN A 705 4.50 65.74 26.05
N GLU A 706 3.20 65.55 25.80
CA GLU A 706 2.35 66.50 25.08
C GLU A 706 2.31 67.87 25.80
N LEU A 707 2.12 67.88 27.12
CA LEU A 707 2.18 69.11 27.90
C LEU A 707 3.58 69.74 27.88
N THR A 708 4.64 68.93 27.93
CA THR A 708 6.03 69.41 27.83
C THR A 708 6.29 70.11 26.50
N LEU A 709 5.81 69.53 25.39
CA LEU A 709 5.95 70.11 24.05
C LEU A 709 5.18 71.43 23.95
N TRP A 710 3.95 71.47 24.44
CA TRP A 710 3.16 72.70 24.48
C TRP A 710 3.84 73.79 25.31
N LEU A 711 4.36 73.47 26.50
CA LEU A 711 5.09 74.43 27.33
C LEU A 711 6.36 74.94 26.65
N ASN A 712 7.10 74.08 25.96
CA ASN A 712 8.27 74.48 25.19
C ASN A 712 7.91 75.39 24.01
N GLU A 713 6.75 75.20 23.37
CA GLU A 713 6.22 76.13 22.37
C GLU A 713 5.87 77.49 22.98
N LYS A 714 5.28 77.51 24.18
CA LYS A 714 4.84 78.74 24.85
C LYS A 714 5.99 79.52 25.52
N LEU A 715 7.06 78.85 25.92
CA LEU A 715 8.17 79.47 26.65
C LEU A 715 8.84 80.63 25.87
N PRO A 716 9.16 80.53 24.56
CA PRO A 716 9.65 81.66 23.78
C PRO A 716 8.68 82.84 23.71
N VAL A 717 7.37 82.58 23.59
CA VAL A 717 6.33 83.61 23.56
C VAL A 717 6.29 84.38 24.89
N ALA A 718 6.44 83.67 26.01
CA ALA A 718 6.55 84.25 27.35
C ALA A 718 7.84 85.07 27.53
N ARG A 719 8.96 84.65 26.94
CA ARG A 719 10.27 85.31 27.01
C ARG A 719 10.47 86.46 26.03
N ASP A 720 9.57 86.63 25.06
CA ASP A 720 9.71 87.66 24.03
C ASP A 720 9.61 89.08 24.63
N VAL A 721 10.70 89.84 24.49
CA VAL A 721 10.86 91.23 24.93
C VAL A 721 10.66 92.25 23.79
N SER A 722 10.12 91.83 22.64
CA SER A 722 9.95 92.71 21.47
C SER A 722 9.12 93.98 21.73
N TYR A 723 8.42 94.07 22.85
CA TYR A 723 7.66 95.25 23.26
C TYR A 723 8.52 96.46 23.61
N GLU A 724 9.79 96.27 23.96
CA GLU A 724 10.72 97.37 24.21
C GLU A 724 10.95 98.18 22.93
N GLY A 725 10.50 99.45 22.93
CA GLY A 725 10.60 100.35 21.77
C GLY A 725 9.51 100.17 20.70
N ALA A 726 8.45 99.39 20.97
CA ALA A 726 7.34 99.22 20.04
C ALA A 726 6.39 100.44 20.02
N ARG A 727 5.84 100.78 18.85
CA ARG A 727 4.82 101.85 18.71
C ARG A 727 3.40 101.43 19.10
N ASP A 728 3.11 100.13 19.05
CA ASP A 728 1.80 99.57 19.40
C ASP A 728 1.92 98.76 20.71
N LEU A 729 2.11 99.48 21.83
CA LEU A 729 2.19 98.85 23.16
C LEU A 729 0.84 98.28 23.59
N GLN A 730 -0.28 98.91 23.21
CA GLN A 730 -1.63 98.46 23.55
C GLN A 730 -1.98 97.12 22.90
N GLY A 731 -1.69 96.94 21.61
CA GLY A 731 -1.90 95.65 20.93
C GLY A 731 -1.01 94.54 21.49
N LYS A 732 0.21 94.86 21.93
CA LYS A 732 1.09 93.91 22.64
C LYS A 732 0.58 93.55 24.03
N TRP A 733 0.03 94.51 24.77
CA TRP A 733 -0.62 94.26 26.06
C TRP A 733 -1.82 93.34 25.92
N GLN A 734 -2.70 93.59 24.94
CA GLN A 734 -3.87 92.74 24.68
C GLN A 734 -3.47 91.30 24.32
N LYS A 735 -2.46 91.12 23.46
CA LYS A 735 -1.92 89.78 23.13
C LYS A 735 -1.31 89.08 24.35
N HIS A 736 -0.61 89.82 25.21
CA HIS A 736 -0.09 89.28 26.47
C HIS A 736 -1.22 88.87 27.43
N GLN A 737 -2.26 89.68 27.55
CA GLN A 737 -3.44 89.36 28.36
C GLN A 737 -4.15 88.09 27.85
N ALA A 738 -4.27 87.94 26.52
CA ALA A 738 -4.82 86.72 25.91
C ALA A 738 -3.94 85.49 26.19
N PHE A 739 -2.62 85.62 26.09
CA PHE A 739 -1.67 84.55 26.44
C PHE A 739 -1.77 84.14 27.92
N VAL A 740 -1.88 85.11 28.85
CA VAL A 740 -2.05 84.82 30.28
C VAL A 740 -3.38 84.13 30.55
N ALA A 741 -4.45 84.51 29.85
CA ALA A 741 -5.74 83.82 29.93
C ALA A 741 -5.65 82.37 29.39
N GLU A 742 -4.89 82.13 28.31
CA GLU A 742 -4.61 80.79 27.78
C GLU A 742 -3.84 79.92 28.80
N LEU A 743 -2.79 80.48 29.43
CA LEU A 743 -2.06 79.79 30.52
C LEU A 743 -2.99 79.43 31.69
N ALA A 744 -3.87 80.36 32.09
CA ALA A 744 -4.82 80.13 33.17
C ALA A 744 -5.85 79.04 32.82
N ALA A 745 -6.35 79.02 31.58
CA ALA A 745 -7.28 78.00 31.10
C ALA A 745 -6.65 76.59 31.07
N ASN A 746 -5.36 76.49 30.74
CA ASN A 746 -4.66 75.22 30.64
C ASN A 746 -4.05 74.72 31.96
N ARG A 747 -4.13 75.50 33.05
CA ARG A 747 -3.64 75.10 34.38
C ARG A 747 -4.29 73.80 34.87
N GLY A 748 -5.57 73.59 34.53
CA GLY A 748 -6.29 72.36 34.86
C GLY A 748 -5.66 71.10 34.24
N TRP A 749 -4.93 71.22 33.13
CA TRP A 749 -4.22 70.09 32.51
C TRP A 749 -3.06 69.61 33.37
N LEU A 750 -2.24 70.52 33.90
CA LEU A 750 -1.17 70.17 34.84
C LEU A 750 -1.74 69.57 36.13
N GLU A 751 -2.78 70.18 36.70
CA GLU A 751 -3.42 69.69 37.93
C GLU A 751 -4.03 68.29 37.74
N ALA A 752 -4.64 68.02 36.58
CA ALA A 752 -5.13 66.69 36.22
C ALA A 752 -3.97 65.67 36.12
N LEU A 753 -2.89 66.00 35.41
CA LEU A 753 -1.71 65.13 35.29
C LEU A 753 -1.03 64.85 36.63
N GLU A 754 -0.95 65.85 37.50
CA GLU A 754 -0.42 65.68 38.85
C GLU A 754 -1.28 64.74 39.69
N LYS A 755 -2.61 64.85 39.57
CA LYS A 755 -3.54 63.97 40.26
C LYS A 755 -3.44 62.54 39.73
N GLU A 756 -3.44 62.36 38.41
CA GLU A 756 -3.29 61.06 37.76
C GLU A 756 -1.96 60.40 38.14
N GLY A 757 -0.85 61.14 38.09
CA GLY A 757 0.45 60.62 38.48
C GLY A 757 0.55 60.29 39.97
N GLN A 758 -0.03 61.10 40.85
CA GLN A 758 -0.10 60.78 42.29
C GLN A 758 -0.95 59.53 42.56
N GLN A 759 -2.07 59.37 41.86
CA GLN A 759 -2.90 58.17 41.93
C GLN A 759 -2.16 56.93 41.42
N LEU A 760 -1.43 57.05 40.31
CA LEU A 760 -0.63 55.96 39.74
C LEU A 760 0.52 55.56 40.68
N ALA A 761 1.25 56.53 41.23
CA ALA A 761 2.34 56.28 42.18
C ALA A 761 1.84 55.73 43.53
N GLY A 762 0.65 56.17 44.00
CA GLY A 762 0.05 55.72 45.25
C GLY A 762 -0.55 54.32 45.15
N SER A 763 -1.19 53.99 44.03
CA SER A 763 -1.72 52.63 43.77
C SER A 763 -0.60 51.64 43.46
N ARG A 764 0.48 52.08 42.81
CA ARG A 764 1.59 51.22 42.35
C ARG A 764 2.95 51.83 42.69
N PRO A 765 3.49 51.53 43.89
CA PRO A 765 4.74 52.12 44.35
C PRO A 765 5.95 51.87 43.44
N SER A 766 5.98 50.74 42.72
CA SER A 766 7.05 50.40 41.77
C SER A 766 7.14 51.35 40.57
N LEU A 767 6.04 52.02 40.21
CA LEU A 767 5.99 53.01 39.14
C LEU A 767 6.30 54.43 39.64
N GLY A 768 6.35 54.63 40.95
CA GLY A 768 6.45 55.97 41.56
C GLY A 768 7.64 56.78 41.07
N ALA A 769 8.83 56.16 40.92
CA ALA A 769 10.02 56.84 40.40
C ALA A 769 9.85 57.29 38.94
N GLN A 770 9.19 56.47 38.11
CA GLN A 770 8.98 56.75 36.69
C GLN A 770 7.95 57.87 36.47
N VAL A 771 7.03 58.07 37.42
CA VAL A 771 6.03 59.14 37.40
C VAL A 771 6.57 60.44 38.01
N ALA A 772 7.31 60.35 39.12
CA ALA A 772 7.79 61.51 39.85
C ALA A 772 8.76 62.39 39.04
N VAL A 773 9.63 61.78 38.24
CA VAL A 773 10.64 62.49 37.45
C VAL A 773 10.00 63.39 36.37
N PRO A 774 9.11 62.90 35.48
CA PRO A 774 8.38 63.74 34.53
C PRO A 774 7.52 64.82 35.20
N LEU A 775 6.81 64.50 36.28
CA LEU A 775 6.00 65.50 37.01
C LEU A 775 6.86 66.64 37.57
N GLY A 776 8.01 66.31 38.16
CA GLY A 776 8.94 67.31 38.67
C GLY A 776 9.46 68.23 37.57
N ALA A 777 9.81 67.67 36.41
CA ALA A 777 10.26 68.43 35.24
C ALA A 777 9.15 69.36 34.70
N LEU A 778 7.92 68.86 34.59
CA LEU A 778 6.75 69.63 34.16
C LEU A 778 6.44 70.79 35.10
N ARG A 779 6.43 70.56 36.42
CA ARG A 779 6.24 71.62 37.43
C ARG A 779 7.27 72.73 37.29
N ALA A 780 8.54 72.35 37.10
CA ALA A 780 9.62 73.31 36.92
C ALA A 780 9.48 74.10 35.61
N LEU A 781 9.08 73.45 34.52
CA LEU A 781 8.87 74.11 33.22
C LEU A 781 7.66 75.05 33.24
N TRP A 782 6.55 74.63 33.85
CA TRP A 782 5.36 75.45 34.05
C TRP A 782 5.68 76.73 34.84
N ALA A 783 6.35 76.58 35.99
CA ALA A 783 6.78 77.72 36.81
C ALA A 783 7.71 78.68 36.06
N GLN A 784 8.58 78.18 35.17
CA GLN A 784 9.41 79.02 34.30
C GLN A 784 8.58 79.82 33.29
N VAL A 785 7.58 79.21 32.66
CA VAL A 785 6.68 79.90 31.73
C VAL A 785 5.86 80.96 32.46
N GLU A 786 5.29 80.63 33.62
CA GLU A 786 4.55 81.59 34.45
C GLU A 786 5.42 82.77 34.90
N ALA A 787 6.66 82.49 35.36
CA ALA A 787 7.59 83.54 35.77
C ALA A 787 8.00 84.44 34.60
N ALA A 788 8.28 83.87 33.43
CA ALA A 788 8.61 84.62 32.22
C ALA A 788 7.42 85.48 31.75
N ALA A 789 6.20 84.91 31.76
CA ALA A 789 4.98 85.65 31.44
C ALA A 789 4.76 86.81 32.42
N GLY A 790 4.93 86.58 33.72
CA GLY A 790 4.84 87.64 34.72
C GLY A 790 5.90 88.74 34.57
N ALA A 791 7.14 88.38 34.19
CA ALA A 791 8.20 89.34 33.90
C ALA A 791 7.86 90.20 32.68
N LYS A 792 7.38 89.57 31.59
CA LYS A 792 6.89 90.26 30.39
C LYS A 792 5.72 91.20 30.71
N GLY A 793 4.79 90.79 31.55
CA GLY A 793 3.67 91.63 32.01
C GLY A 793 4.14 92.86 32.78
N ARG A 794 5.11 92.71 33.69
CA ARG A 794 5.73 93.85 34.40
C ARG A 794 6.43 94.80 33.43
N GLY A 795 7.26 94.26 32.52
CA GLY A 795 7.98 95.06 31.53
C GLY A 795 7.04 95.81 30.58
N LEU A 796 5.96 95.20 30.12
CA LEU A 796 4.94 95.88 29.31
C LEU A 796 4.24 97.00 30.08
N ALA A 797 3.91 96.79 31.36
CA ALA A 797 3.28 97.82 32.19
C ALA A 797 4.24 99.00 32.45
N GLU A 798 5.53 98.73 32.64
CA GLU A 798 6.57 99.75 32.77
C GLU A 798 6.77 100.52 31.47
N ALA A 799 6.84 99.83 30.32
CA ALA A 799 6.93 100.46 29.01
C ALA A 799 5.72 101.35 28.70
N ALA A 800 4.49 100.91 29.03
CA ALA A 800 3.28 101.70 28.88
C ALA A 800 3.26 102.94 29.79
N ARG A 801 3.75 102.82 31.03
CA ARG A 801 3.92 103.98 31.93
C ARG A 801 4.97 104.96 31.40
N ALA A 802 6.09 104.46 30.89
CA ALA A 802 7.16 105.28 30.31
C ALA A 802 6.69 106.04 29.05
N GLU A 803 5.92 105.38 28.17
CA GLU A 803 5.30 106.03 27.01
C GLU A 803 4.28 107.10 27.43
N GLY A 804 3.41 106.82 28.39
CA GLY A 804 2.47 107.81 28.94
C GLY A 804 3.16 109.03 29.56
N CYS A 805 4.26 108.82 30.30
CA CYS A 805 5.09 109.90 30.82
C CYS A 805 5.78 110.70 29.70
N ALA A 806 6.30 110.03 28.67
CA ALA A 806 6.92 110.69 27.51
C ALA A 806 5.91 111.52 26.70
N GLN A 807 4.69 111.02 26.51
CA GLN A 807 3.57 111.74 25.88
C GLN A 807 3.11 112.95 26.72
N ALA A 808 3.02 112.80 28.05
CA ALA A 808 2.69 113.90 28.96
C ALA A 808 3.77 114.99 28.96
N CYS A 809 5.05 114.62 28.93
CA CYS A 809 6.17 115.55 28.80
C CYS A 809 6.23 116.23 27.42
N ALA A 810 5.84 115.54 26.35
CA ALA A 810 5.78 116.10 25.00
C ALA A 810 4.60 117.09 24.82
N GLY A 811 3.50 116.92 25.55
CA GLY A 811 2.37 117.86 25.59
C GLY A 811 2.57 119.09 26.49
N LEU A 812 3.65 119.12 27.28
CA LEU A 812 4.07 120.27 28.11
C LEU A 812 5.14 121.15 27.43
N ARG A 813 5.54 120.80 26.20
CA ARG A 813 6.31 121.65 25.28
C ARG A 813 5.39 122.19 24.20
#